data_AF-A0A9P5CXF6-F1
#
_entry.id   AF-A0A9P5CXF6-F1
#
_cell.length_a   1.000
_cell.length_b   1.000
_cell.length_c   1.000
_cell.angle_alpha   90.00
_cell.angle_beta   90.00
_cell.angle_gamma   90.00
#
_symmetry.space_group_name_H-M   'P 1'
#
loop_
_entity.id
_entity.type
_entity.pdbx_description
1 polymer ?
#
loop_
_entity_poly.entity_id
_entity_poly.type
_entity_poly.pdbx_seq_one_letter_code
_entity_poly.pdbx_strand_id
1 'polypeptide(L)'
;MEKQIQELLARVEAAERQQQEERRLREEAERLHQEEQRRREEAEAQLQPVPLPVFLQSCHELLLLINIVTDPTKTTKGPVTKPANRRVPSRMLIWDTFAEEQAAVWEKLYEHPSFLEEKLFPSEHQLEYVRQFISPITSEMDLRYFERETVENHVRIIIDRITEHEELKTALRLRGPVTFESHTNLGATKKKPQQREEARGTLIDAAAAVETEPPAAASQGSNSQTGEVITRGQADRFCIYRQERGEHVPAIAIEYKAPHKLMQTEIATGLTQELQPARDVIDKESDDTEFYCKRLVAAVITQLFSYMVLKGVRYGYVCTGEAFIFVYILDDPSSIQCSVCIPSQDVKGTDEKDFQSTAVAQVLAFTIKALSSPPVSQQWHDAVAGLDVWPVEYADILEQTPPDSRPKRISPPYRGRRPRNLPRFRMSLRSRCRPSEDEGRSSSSPSPSPSASSRLSSTVRRARAKKKAALRSKSRGKSTETPNQKETTNASKFPIFYQIPAINTCPYCTQQCLLALRNGGPLDPSCPNYGDHQNYKGKIRPGNFRSLIRTQLATDRGPDADCRPLYKVGSCGALFKVRHSSSGHTLVAKGVESWNLHKLKHEMQIYNKLRSLQGKCIPVSLGIVELVPKYPYYFDEGIYTHMLFLSWAGESISKAGVVPQDADVSSLVHNALQSIHSKGVLHGDAEPRNILWNPTSQNVMIVDFERSTIQNALSDVSANSGSKKRKLEDTCFTKELQRIEAVFENKTPNARVRPF
;
A
#
# COMPACT_ATOMS: atom_id res chain seq x y z
N MET A 1 95.74 13.85 -30.10
CA MET A 1 94.74 14.88 -29.71
C MET A 1 93.43 14.68 -30.46
N GLU A 2 93.34 14.98 -31.76
CA GLU A 2 92.07 14.98 -32.53
C GLU A 2 91.19 13.73 -32.34
N LYS A 3 91.79 12.52 -32.39
CA LYS A 3 91.04 11.26 -32.22
C LYS A 3 90.33 11.14 -30.86
N GLN A 4 90.93 11.66 -29.78
CA GLN A 4 90.31 11.72 -28.45
C GLN A 4 89.25 12.81 -28.36
N ILE A 5 89.39 13.91 -29.12
CA ILE A 5 88.38 14.97 -29.21
C ILE A 5 87.13 14.44 -29.93
N GLN A 6 87.30 13.70 -31.03
CA GLN A 6 86.18 13.02 -31.72
C GLN A 6 85.49 11.97 -30.81
N GLU A 7 86.25 11.17 -30.06
CA GLU A 7 85.70 10.17 -29.15
C GLU A 7 84.95 10.81 -27.95
N LEU A 8 85.42 11.97 -27.46
CA LEU A 8 84.71 12.76 -26.45
C LEU A 8 83.43 13.39 -27.01
N LEU A 9 83.47 13.98 -28.22
CA LEU A 9 82.28 14.54 -28.88
C LEU A 9 81.21 13.47 -29.14
N ALA A 10 81.59 12.31 -29.67
CA ALA A 10 80.67 11.19 -29.88
C ALA A 10 80.05 10.68 -28.57
N ARG A 11 80.79 10.73 -27.45
CA ARG A 11 80.25 10.41 -26.11
C ARG A 11 79.27 11.46 -25.59
N VAL A 12 79.52 12.74 -25.85
CA VAL A 12 78.58 13.82 -25.49
C VAL A 12 77.29 13.68 -26.30
N GLU A 13 77.36 13.54 -27.63
CA GLU A 13 76.16 13.33 -28.46
C GLU A 13 75.36 12.06 -28.09
N ALA A 14 76.03 11.01 -27.63
CA ALA A 14 75.37 9.79 -27.16
C ALA A 14 74.65 10.03 -25.81
N ALA A 15 75.28 10.74 -24.88
CA ALA A 15 74.68 11.09 -23.59
C ALA A 15 73.51 12.08 -23.75
N GLU A 16 73.62 13.06 -24.65
CA GLU A 16 72.53 13.98 -25.00
C GLU A 16 71.34 13.25 -25.62
N ARG A 17 71.60 12.29 -26.53
CA ARG A 17 70.55 11.42 -27.09
C ARG A 17 69.87 10.59 -26.02
N GLN A 18 70.63 9.97 -25.10
CA GLN A 18 70.05 9.23 -23.97
C GLN A 18 69.20 10.13 -23.05
N GLN A 19 69.64 11.36 -22.74
CA GLN A 19 68.82 12.31 -21.96
C GLN A 19 67.54 12.75 -22.69
N GLN A 20 67.59 12.92 -24.02
CA GLN A 20 66.40 13.26 -24.81
C GLN A 20 65.42 12.08 -24.88
N GLU A 21 65.91 10.85 -25.03
CA GLU A 21 65.11 9.63 -25.03
C GLU A 21 64.49 9.36 -23.66
N GLU A 22 65.28 9.45 -22.58
CA GLU A 22 64.78 9.31 -21.21
C GLU A 22 63.75 10.40 -20.86
N ARG A 23 63.97 11.66 -21.29
CA ARG A 23 62.98 12.73 -21.13
C ARG A 23 61.67 12.40 -21.86
N ARG A 24 61.72 11.96 -23.12
CA ARG A 24 60.52 11.56 -23.88
C ARG A 24 59.77 10.42 -23.21
N LEU A 25 60.48 9.39 -22.73
CA LEU A 25 59.87 8.26 -22.02
C LEU A 25 59.20 8.71 -20.71
N ARG A 26 59.78 9.68 -19.98
CA ARG A 26 59.16 10.30 -18.80
C ARG A 26 57.92 11.13 -19.16
N GLU A 27 57.99 11.97 -20.20
CA GLU A 27 56.87 12.78 -20.69
C GLU A 27 55.71 11.91 -21.23
N GLU A 28 56.01 10.78 -21.85
CA GLU A 28 55.00 9.81 -22.30
C GLU A 28 54.41 8.99 -21.15
N ALA A 29 55.22 8.54 -20.20
CA ALA A 29 54.73 7.88 -18.98
C ALA A 29 53.85 8.82 -18.12
N GLU A 30 54.23 10.09 -17.99
CA GLU A 30 53.42 11.09 -17.28
C GLU A 30 52.08 11.34 -17.99
N ARG A 31 52.08 11.50 -19.33
CA ARG A 31 50.84 11.57 -20.12
C ARG A 31 49.94 10.35 -19.93
N LEU A 32 50.50 9.14 -19.96
CA LEU A 32 49.74 7.89 -19.77
C LEU A 32 49.17 7.81 -18.35
N HIS A 33 49.92 8.24 -17.33
CA HIS A 33 49.46 8.29 -15.96
C HIS A 33 48.34 9.33 -15.76
N GLN A 34 48.48 10.54 -16.33
CA GLN A 34 47.44 11.57 -16.32
C GLN A 34 46.17 11.09 -17.04
N GLU A 35 46.29 10.39 -18.17
CA GLU A 35 45.14 9.82 -18.87
C GLU A 35 44.47 8.68 -18.08
N GLU A 36 45.26 7.79 -17.47
CA GLU A 36 44.73 6.73 -16.61
C GLU A 36 44.01 7.31 -15.38
N GLN A 37 44.62 8.31 -14.71
CA GLN A 37 44.00 9.01 -13.59
C GLN A 37 42.68 9.65 -14.02
N ARG A 38 42.65 10.36 -15.15
CA ARG A 38 41.41 10.98 -15.66
C ARG A 38 40.33 9.93 -15.96
N ARG A 39 40.69 8.78 -16.57
CA ARG A 39 39.75 7.66 -16.79
C ARG A 39 39.22 7.06 -15.47
N ARG A 40 40.07 6.97 -14.43
CA ARG A 40 39.65 6.52 -13.09
C ARG A 40 38.69 7.52 -12.44
N GLU A 41 39.00 8.82 -12.48
CA GLU A 41 38.14 9.90 -11.98
C GLU A 41 36.80 9.96 -12.74
N GLU A 42 36.81 9.81 -14.07
CA GLU A 42 35.61 9.70 -14.92
C GLU A 42 34.75 8.49 -14.53
N ALA A 43 35.36 7.32 -14.28
CA ALA A 43 34.65 6.10 -13.88
C ALA A 43 34.10 6.17 -12.45
N GLU A 44 34.89 6.69 -11.50
CA GLU A 44 34.44 6.90 -10.12
C GLU A 44 33.31 7.92 -10.03
N ALA A 45 33.32 8.95 -10.89
CA ALA A 45 32.24 9.94 -11.00
C ALA A 45 30.92 9.32 -11.48
N GLN A 46 30.94 8.40 -12.46
CA GLN A 46 29.75 7.67 -12.94
C GLN A 46 29.14 6.75 -11.87
N LEU A 47 29.93 6.34 -10.88
CA LEU A 47 29.49 5.51 -9.75
C LEU A 47 29.06 6.34 -8.53
N GLN A 48 29.25 7.67 -8.52
CA GLN A 48 28.78 8.50 -7.42
C GLN A 48 27.24 8.60 -7.39
N PRO A 49 26.61 8.47 -6.21
CA PRO A 49 25.21 8.83 -6.04
C PRO A 49 24.92 10.28 -6.47
N VAL A 50 23.68 10.56 -6.86
CA VAL A 50 23.25 11.87 -7.37
C VAL A 50 22.19 12.53 -6.47
N PRO A 51 21.96 13.85 -6.58
CA PRO A 51 20.89 14.55 -5.88
C PRO A 51 19.50 14.23 -6.46
N LEU A 52 18.43 14.47 -5.69
CA LEU A 52 17.06 14.04 -6.06
C LEU A 52 16.58 14.59 -7.42
N PRO A 53 16.76 15.89 -7.78
CA PRO A 53 16.28 16.40 -9.08
C PRO A 53 16.93 15.70 -10.28
N VAL A 54 18.23 15.36 -10.18
CA VAL A 54 18.98 14.65 -11.23
C VAL A 54 18.49 13.20 -11.34
N PHE A 55 18.27 12.53 -10.21
CA PHE A 55 17.71 11.19 -10.18
C PHE A 55 16.33 11.15 -10.85
N LEU A 56 15.44 12.10 -10.53
CA LEU A 56 14.09 12.18 -11.12
C LEU A 56 14.11 12.44 -12.63
N GLN A 57 15.05 13.26 -13.13
CA GLN A 57 15.23 13.43 -14.57
C GLN A 57 15.68 12.13 -15.23
N SER A 58 16.69 11.45 -14.67
CA SER A 58 17.21 10.19 -15.22
C SER A 58 16.15 9.08 -15.21
N CYS A 59 15.31 9.03 -14.17
CA CYS A 59 14.14 8.13 -14.12
C CYS A 59 13.09 8.46 -15.20
N HIS A 60 12.91 9.74 -15.53
CA HIS A 60 12.00 10.15 -16.59
C HIS A 60 12.53 9.79 -17.98
N GLU A 61 13.82 9.98 -18.22
CA GLU A 61 14.48 9.55 -19.46
C GLU A 61 14.42 8.02 -19.62
N LEU A 62 14.51 7.25 -18.53
CA LEU A 62 14.30 5.80 -18.52
C LEU A 62 12.85 5.42 -18.88
N LEU A 63 11.85 6.12 -18.35
CA LEU A 63 10.42 5.92 -18.67
C LEU A 63 10.11 6.19 -20.15
N LEU A 64 10.76 7.18 -20.76
CA LEU A 64 10.53 7.54 -22.17
C LEU A 64 11.03 6.49 -23.18
N LEU A 65 11.70 5.43 -22.72
CA LEU A 65 12.15 4.29 -23.54
C LEU A 65 11.08 3.20 -23.71
N ILE A 66 9.85 3.46 -23.26
CA ILE A 66 8.72 2.54 -23.38
C ILE A 66 8.51 2.07 -24.84
N ASN A 67 8.65 0.77 -25.06
CA ASN A 67 8.57 0.15 -26.38
C ASN A 67 7.27 -0.64 -26.52
N ILE A 68 6.33 -0.15 -27.33
CA ILE A 68 4.94 -0.65 -27.37
C ILE A 68 4.71 -1.48 -28.63
N VAL A 69 4.39 -2.77 -28.45
CA VAL A 69 4.01 -3.63 -29.57
C VAL A 69 2.54 -3.39 -29.92
N THR A 70 2.30 -2.91 -31.13
CA THR A 70 0.96 -2.60 -31.68
C THR A 70 0.40 -3.69 -32.58
N ASP A 71 1.19 -4.71 -32.92
CA ASP A 71 0.82 -5.81 -33.81
C ASP A 71 -0.19 -6.77 -33.14
N PRO A 72 -1.45 -6.87 -33.64
CA PRO A 72 -2.49 -7.70 -33.02
C PRO A 72 -2.24 -9.22 -33.10
N THR A 73 -1.19 -9.67 -33.80
CA THR A 73 -0.74 -11.07 -33.82
C THR A 73 0.26 -11.39 -32.70
N LYS A 74 0.82 -10.35 -32.07
CA LYS A 74 1.88 -10.45 -31.04
C LYS A 74 1.44 -9.96 -29.65
N THR A 75 0.23 -9.40 -29.52
CA THR A 75 -0.31 -8.87 -28.26
C THR A 75 -1.33 -9.81 -27.61
N THR A 76 -1.50 -9.69 -26.29
CA THR A 76 -2.35 -10.63 -25.54
C THR A 76 -3.84 -10.35 -25.69
N LYS A 77 -4.53 -11.19 -26.47
CA LYS A 77 -5.98 -11.41 -26.37
C LYS A 77 -6.29 -12.18 -25.08
N GLY A 78 -6.15 -11.50 -23.94
CA GLY A 78 -6.20 -12.11 -22.61
C GLY A 78 -7.56 -12.75 -22.31
N PRO A 79 -7.61 -13.95 -21.70
CA PRO A 79 -8.86 -14.63 -21.41
C PRO A 79 -9.70 -13.85 -20.39
N VAL A 80 -10.98 -13.64 -20.69
CA VAL A 80 -11.88 -12.83 -19.86
C VAL A 80 -12.24 -13.58 -18.57
N THR A 81 -11.57 -13.25 -17.47
CA THR A 81 -11.98 -13.69 -16.14
C THR A 81 -13.30 -13.01 -15.76
N LYS A 82 -14.43 -13.68 -15.99
CA LYS A 82 -15.76 -13.16 -15.63
C LYS A 82 -15.84 -12.95 -14.10
N PRO A 83 -16.03 -11.70 -13.67
CA PRO A 83 -17.28 -11.38 -13.00
C PRO A 83 -17.83 -10.02 -13.47
N ALA A 84 -18.78 -10.07 -14.41
CA ALA A 84 -19.73 -8.97 -14.59
C ALA A 84 -20.47 -8.69 -13.28
N ASN A 85 -21.12 -7.52 -13.18
CA ASN A 85 -21.76 -6.98 -11.98
C ASN A 85 -20.80 -6.35 -10.94
N ARG A 86 -19.85 -5.54 -11.40
CA ARG A 86 -19.00 -4.70 -10.52
C ARG A 86 -19.77 -3.46 -10.06
N ARG A 87 -19.49 -2.93 -8.85
CA ARG A 87 -20.09 -1.65 -8.40
C ARG A 87 -19.52 -0.48 -9.21
N VAL A 88 -20.37 0.45 -9.61
CA VAL A 88 -19.98 1.66 -10.39
C VAL A 88 -20.16 2.92 -9.55
N PRO A 89 -19.22 3.90 -9.63
CA PRO A 89 -19.45 5.22 -9.05
C PRO A 89 -20.47 5.99 -9.90
N SER A 90 -21.47 6.60 -9.27
CA SER A 90 -22.50 7.40 -9.94
C SER A 90 -21.94 8.62 -10.68
N ARG A 91 -20.80 9.17 -10.23
CA ARG A 91 -20.14 10.35 -10.84
C ARG A 91 -18.61 10.21 -10.88
N MET A 92 -18.03 10.49 -12.04
CA MET A 92 -16.60 10.63 -12.25
C MET A 92 -16.28 12.11 -12.55
N LEU A 93 -15.77 12.82 -11.54
CA LEU A 93 -15.46 14.25 -11.58
C LEU A 93 -14.02 14.48 -12.04
N ILE A 94 -13.74 15.64 -12.64
CA ILE A 94 -12.37 16.06 -12.92
C ILE A 94 -11.74 16.66 -11.64
N TRP A 95 -10.51 16.27 -11.34
CA TRP A 95 -9.78 16.71 -10.15
C TRP A 95 -9.02 18.01 -10.43
N ASP A 96 -9.74 19.14 -10.52
CA ASP A 96 -9.15 20.42 -10.91
C ASP A 96 -8.00 20.89 -9.99
N THR A 97 -8.03 20.54 -8.70
CA THR A 97 -7.02 20.88 -7.67
C THR A 97 -5.82 19.93 -7.61
N PHE A 98 -5.82 18.82 -8.37
CA PHE A 98 -4.85 17.72 -8.22
C PHE A 98 -3.39 18.21 -8.18
N ALA A 99 -2.99 19.03 -9.15
CA ALA A 99 -1.62 19.51 -9.27
C ALA A 99 -1.19 20.46 -8.13
N GLU A 100 -2.12 21.25 -7.59
CA GLU A 100 -1.87 22.14 -6.46
C GLU A 100 -1.68 21.33 -5.17
N GLU A 101 -2.46 20.25 -4.99
CA GLU A 101 -2.28 19.31 -3.88
C GLU A 101 -1.02 18.44 -4.00
N GLN A 102 -0.58 18.12 -5.23
CA GLN A 102 0.70 17.42 -5.47
C GLN A 102 1.88 18.36 -5.18
N ALA A 103 1.82 19.61 -5.66
CA ALA A 103 2.82 20.64 -5.37
C ALA A 103 2.96 20.91 -3.86
N ALA A 104 1.87 20.84 -3.10
CA ALA A 104 1.91 20.97 -1.64
C ALA A 104 2.67 19.85 -0.90
N VAL A 105 3.00 18.72 -1.55
CA VAL A 105 3.97 17.73 -1.04
C VAL A 105 5.40 18.17 -1.37
N TRP A 106 5.62 18.75 -2.55
CA TRP A 106 6.93 19.25 -2.97
C TRP A 106 7.38 20.49 -2.20
N GLU A 107 6.49 21.40 -1.83
CA GLU A 107 6.88 22.56 -1.02
C GLU A 107 7.39 22.14 0.38
N LYS A 108 6.90 21.03 0.95
CA LYS A 108 7.48 20.41 2.16
C LYS A 108 8.85 19.75 1.94
N LEU A 109 9.16 19.31 0.72
CA LEU A 109 10.50 18.83 0.38
C LEU A 109 11.47 20.01 0.20
N TYR A 110 11.00 21.15 -0.33
CA TYR A 110 11.80 22.40 -0.39
C TYR A 110 12.06 23.03 0.99
N GLU A 111 11.25 22.73 2.01
CA GLU A 111 11.54 23.10 3.40
C GLU A 111 12.80 22.39 3.97
N HIS A 112 13.26 21.30 3.34
CA HIS A 112 14.47 20.55 3.72
C HIS A 112 15.46 20.43 2.54
N PRO A 113 16.15 21.52 2.15
CA PRO A 113 17.00 21.54 0.95
C PRO A 113 18.18 20.56 0.97
N SER A 114 18.68 20.20 2.16
CA SER A 114 19.70 19.14 2.33
C SER A 114 19.30 17.84 1.63
N PHE A 115 18.06 17.39 1.81
CA PHE A 115 17.54 16.17 1.20
C PHE A 115 17.47 16.22 -0.34
N LEU A 116 17.41 17.44 -0.92
CA LEU A 116 17.36 17.66 -2.36
C LEU A 116 18.75 17.77 -2.99
N GLU A 117 19.72 18.35 -2.26
CA GLU A 117 21.09 18.60 -2.70
C GLU A 117 22.07 17.46 -2.36
N GLU A 118 21.80 16.67 -1.32
CA GLU A 118 22.65 15.54 -0.91
C GLU A 118 22.61 14.39 -1.93
N LYS A 119 23.78 13.79 -2.14
CA LYS A 119 24.01 12.65 -3.02
C LYS A 119 23.55 11.34 -2.35
N LEU A 120 22.23 11.11 -2.32
CA LEU A 120 21.61 9.97 -1.62
C LEU A 120 21.01 8.90 -2.56
N PHE A 121 20.91 9.20 -3.86
CA PHE A 121 20.11 8.43 -4.84
C PHE A 121 21.00 7.72 -5.88
N PRO A 122 20.53 6.60 -6.48
CA PRO A 122 21.31 5.79 -7.42
C PRO A 122 21.95 6.59 -8.56
N SER A 123 23.17 6.20 -8.96
CA SER A 123 23.91 6.88 -10.02
C SER A 123 23.32 6.62 -11.41
N GLU A 124 23.69 7.47 -12.38
CA GLU A 124 23.32 7.32 -13.78
C GLU A 124 23.72 5.94 -14.34
N HIS A 125 24.90 5.43 -13.98
CA HIS A 125 25.36 4.08 -14.35
C HIS A 125 24.44 2.97 -13.81
N GLN A 126 23.83 3.15 -12.63
CA GLN A 126 22.88 2.18 -12.09
C GLN A 126 21.53 2.20 -12.84
N LEU A 127 21.13 3.35 -13.40
CA LEU A 127 19.95 3.46 -14.26
C LEU A 127 20.23 2.96 -15.68
N GLU A 128 21.44 3.15 -16.20
CA GLU A 128 21.90 2.56 -17.46
C GLU A 128 21.93 1.03 -17.40
N TYR A 129 22.25 0.43 -16.24
CA TYR A 129 22.05 -1.01 -16.03
C TYR A 129 20.58 -1.42 -16.18
N VAL A 130 19.63 -0.70 -15.56
CA VAL A 130 18.18 -1.00 -15.71
C VAL A 130 17.72 -0.86 -17.16
N ARG A 131 18.25 0.12 -17.90
CA ARG A 131 17.98 0.38 -19.32
C ARG A 131 18.13 -0.86 -20.20
N GLN A 132 19.12 -1.70 -19.90
CA GLN A 132 19.46 -2.92 -20.66
C GLN A 132 18.41 -4.03 -20.54
N PHE A 133 17.49 -3.96 -19.57
CA PHE A 133 16.43 -4.96 -19.33
C PHE A 133 15.04 -4.49 -19.76
N ILE A 134 14.91 -3.32 -20.38
CA ILE A 134 13.63 -2.81 -20.90
C ILE A 134 13.19 -3.68 -22.09
N SER A 135 12.11 -4.43 -21.88
CA SER A 135 11.51 -5.32 -22.89
C SER A 135 10.32 -4.66 -23.60
N PRO A 136 9.99 -5.06 -24.85
CA PRO A 136 8.79 -4.59 -25.54
C PRO A 136 7.50 -5.04 -24.83
N ILE A 137 6.53 -4.15 -24.70
CA ILE A 137 5.25 -4.40 -24.03
C ILE A 137 4.28 -5.08 -24.99
N THR A 138 3.95 -6.34 -24.72
CA THR A 138 2.93 -7.14 -25.43
C THR A 138 1.68 -7.41 -24.60
N SER A 139 1.77 -7.18 -23.29
CA SER A 139 0.78 -7.54 -22.27
C SER A 139 0.80 -6.61 -21.06
N GLU A 140 -0.23 -6.69 -20.22
CA GLU A 140 -0.30 -6.05 -18.90
C GLU A 140 0.82 -6.53 -17.97
N MET A 141 1.32 -7.75 -18.13
CA MET A 141 2.41 -8.30 -17.32
C MET A 141 3.75 -7.64 -17.70
N ASP A 142 4.02 -7.43 -18.99
CA ASP A 142 5.22 -6.74 -19.46
C ASP A 142 5.22 -5.27 -19.01
N LEU A 143 4.07 -4.60 -19.13
CA LEU A 143 3.88 -3.24 -18.61
C LEU A 143 4.14 -3.18 -17.09
N ARG A 144 3.67 -4.17 -16.33
CA ARG A 144 3.92 -4.26 -14.88
C ARG A 144 5.38 -4.57 -14.54
N TYR A 145 6.13 -5.29 -15.37
CA TYR A 145 7.58 -5.41 -15.20
C TYR A 145 8.30 -4.09 -15.52
N PHE A 146 7.89 -3.41 -16.59
CA PHE A 146 8.41 -2.10 -16.97
C PHE A 146 8.21 -1.06 -15.86
N GLU A 147 6.96 -0.82 -15.45
CA GLU A 147 6.60 0.15 -14.40
C GLU A 147 7.29 -0.13 -13.06
N ARG A 148 7.50 -1.41 -12.73
CA ARG A 148 8.21 -1.78 -11.52
C ARG A 148 9.65 -1.26 -11.51
N GLU A 149 10.35 -1.43 -12.63
CA GLU A 149 11.76 -1.07 -12.74
C GLU A 149 11.98 0.42 -13.07
N THR A 150 11.04 1.07 -13.77
CA THR A 150 11.14 2.51 -14.14
C THR A 150 10.43 3.47 -13.19
N VAL A 151 9.50 3.00 -12.34
CA VAL A 151 8.73 3.85 -11.41
C VAL A 151 8.73 3.30 -9.97
N GLU A 152 8.20 2.10 -9.74
CA GLU A 152 7.90 1.62 -8.38
C GLU A 152 9.14 1.46 -7.51
N ASN A 153 10.20 0.84 -8.05
CA ASN A 153 11.46 0.67 -7.34
C ASN A 153 12.11 2.02 -6.99
N HIS A 154 11.97 3.03 -7.84
CA HIS A 154 12.51 4.38 -7.62
C HIS A 154 11.69 5.16 -6.58
N VAL A 155 10.35 5.11 -6.65
CA VAL A 155 9.45 5.68 -5.63
C VAL A 155 9.72 5.06 -4.26
N ARG A 156 9.91 3.73 -4.19
CA ARG A 156 10.28 3.05 -2.95
C ARG A 156 11.62 3.55 -2.40
N ILE A 157 12.67 3.63 -3.22
CA ILE A 157 13.98 4.15 -2.79
C ILE A 157 13.86 5.56 -2.19
N ILE A 158 13.06 6.44 -2.81
CA ILE A 158 12.86 7.80 -2.27
C ILE A 158 12.10 7.78 -0.95
N ILE A 159 11.04 6.96 -0.82
CA ILE A 159 10.29 6.83 0.45
C ILE A 159 11.13 6.20 1.56
N ASP A 160 11.99 5.24 1.25
CA ASP A 160 12.93 4.65 2.20
C ASP A 160 13.89 5.74 2.73
N ARG A 161 14.49 6.57 1.84
CA ARG A 161 15.31 7.73 2.23
C ARG A 161 14.56 8.79 3.04
N ILE A 162 13.31 9.11 2.69
CA ILE A 162 12.48 10.02 3.49
C ILE A 162 12.22 9.43 4.89
N THR A 163 12.07 8.11 5.01
CA THR A 163 11.82 7.42 6.28
C THR A 163 13.05 7.35 7.19
N GLU A 164 14.25 7.40 6.62
CA GLU A 164 15.53 7.57 7.34
C GLU A 164 15.69 9.00 7.91
N HIS A 165 15.10 10.02 7.26
CA HIS A 165 15.21 11.43 7.67
C HIS A 165 14.07 11.86 8.61
N GLU A 166 14.27 11.71 9.94
CA GLU A 166 13.23 11.89 10.98
C GLU A 166 12.40 13.20 10.89
N GLU A 167 12.99 14.34 10.50
CA GLU A 167 12.24 15.59 10.32
C GLU A 167 11.23 15.50 9.16
N LEU A 168 11.68 15.16 7.96
CA LEU A 168 10.84 14.97 6.77
C LEU A 168 9.79 13.89 6.98
N LYS A 169 10.18 12.75 7.54
CA LYS A 169 9.29 11.68 7.99
C LYS A 169 8.15 12.21 8.88
N THR A 170 8.47 13.12 9.81
CA THR A 170 7.48 13.78 10.69
C THR A 170 6.62 14.79 9.93
N ALA A 171 7.21 15.66 9.11
CA ALA A 171 6.51 16.68 8.32
C ALA A 171 5.55 16.08 7.27
N LEU A 172 5.93 14.95 6.68
CA LEU A 172 5.17 14.15 5.72
C LEU A 172 4.33 13.04 6.38
N ARG A 173 4.37 12.93 7.72
CA ARG A 173 3.61 11.99 8.56
C ARG A 173 3.79 10.50 8.22
N LEU A 174 4.93 10.13 7.63
CA LEU A 174 5.25 8.74 7.29
C LEU A 174 5.57 7.93 8.55
N ARG A 175 5.10 6.67 8.60
CA ARG A 175 5.20 5.80 9.79
C ARG A 175 6.03 4.53 9.58
N GLY A 176 6.60 4.36 8.39
CA GLY A 176 7.35 3.18 7.98
C GLY A 176 7.45 3.11 6.46
N PRO A 177 8.26 2.17 5.93
CA PRO A 177 8.52 2.01 4.51
C PRO A 177 7.28 1.47 3.76
N VAL A 178 7.38 1.44 2.43
CA VAL A 178 6.35 0.91 1.53
C VAL A 178 6.77 -0.35 0.79
N THR A 179 5.80 -1.19 0.49
CA THR A 179 5.96 -2.30 -0.47
C THR A 179 4.89 -2.26 -1.55
N PHE A 180 5.31 -2.55 -2.77
CA PHE A 180 4.45 -2.74 -3.94
C PHE A 180 4.20 -4.24 -4.09
N GLU A 181 2.97 -4.69 -3.86
CA GLU A 181 2.64 -6.11 -3.74
C GLU A 181 1.54 -6.54 -4.71
N SER A 182 1.62 -7.79 -5.17
CA SER A 182 0.70 -8.41 -6.13
C SER A 182 -0.07 -9.52 -5.43
N HIS A 183 -1.40 -9.48 -5.48
CA HIS A 183 -2.27 -10.43 -4.77
C HIS A 183 -2.51 -11.74 -5.55
N THR A 184 -1.50 -12.17 -6.30
CA THR A 184 -1.43 -13.50 -6.90
C THR A 184 -1.11 -14.56 -5.82
N ASN A 185 -2.17 -15.18 -5.30
CA ASN A 185 -2.09 -16.42 -4.50
C ASN A 185 -1.32 -16.36 -3.17
N LEU A 186 -1.54 -15.35 -2.33
CA LEU A 186 -1.01 -15.31 -0.94
C LEU A 186 -1.48 -16.48 -0.02
N GLY A 187 -2.42 -17.33 -0.48
CA GLY A 187 -2.75 -18.60 0.16
C GLY A 187 -1.81 -19.78 -0.18
N ALA A 188 -0.93 -19.65 -1.19
CA ALA A 188 -0.13 -20.74 -1.75
C ALA A 188 1.35 -20.65 -1.33
N THR A 189 1.62 -20.92 -0.04
CA THR A 189 2.93 -21.27 0.58
C THR A 189 4.22 -20.74 -0.06
N LYS A 190 5.02 -19.97 0.70
CA LYS A 190 6.46 -19.74 0.44
C LYS A 190 7.27 -21.06 0.56
N LYS A 191 7.15 -21.96 -0.42
CA LYS A 191 8.09 -23.07 -0.61
C LYS A 191 9.37 -22.50 -1.21
N LYS A 192 10.50 -22.70 -0.53
CA LYS A 192 11.82 -22.52 -1.16
C LYS A 192 11.88 -23.47 -2.38
N PRO A 193 12.49 -23.08 -3.51
CA PRO A 193 12.77 -24.02 -4.58
C PRO A 193 13.80 -25.03 -4.07
N GLN A 194 13.35 -26.25 -3.77
CA GLN A 194 14.27 -27.37 -3.62
C GLN A 194 14.79 -27.70 -5.01
N GLN A 195 16.10 -27.54 -5.20
CA GLN A 195 16.80 -28.06 -6.36
C GLN A 195 16.50 -29.56 -6.48
N ARG A 196 16.03 -29.99 -7.65
CA ARG A 196 15.76 -31.38 -7.95
C ARG A 196 16.83 -31.82 -8.95
N GLU A 197 17.87 -32.48 -8.44
CA GLU A 197 19.03 -32.89 -9.24
C GLU A 197 18.64 -33.85 -10.38
N GLU A 198 19.41 -33.81 -11.46
CA GLU A 198 19.14 -34.53 -12.70
C GLU A 198 19.53 -36.01 -12.60
N ALA A 199 18.56 -36.89 -12.31
CA ALA A 199 18.74 -38.34 -12.43
C ALA A 199 18.62 -38.79 -13.90
N ARG A 200 19.73 -38.70 -14.66
CA ARG A 200 19.82 -39.07 -16.07
C ARG A 200 19.96 -40.60 -16.24
N GLY A 201 18.95 -41.28 -16.79
CA GLY A 201 18.91 -42.76 -16.84
C GLY A 201 18.05 -43.39 -17.96
N THR A 202 18.63 -43.47 -19.15
CA THR A 202 18.37 -44.40 -20.29
C THR A 202 17.10 -45.29 -20.36
N LEU A 203 16.31 -45.02 -21.41
CA LEU A 203 15.95 -45.91 -22.56
C LEU A 203 14.73 -46.88 -22.56
N ILE A 204 13.98 -46.74 -23.67
CA ILE A 204 13.30 -47.74 -24.53
C ILE A 204 11.83 -48.14 -24.27
N ASP A 205 11.04 -47.87 -25.32
CA ASP A 205 9.80 -48.48 -25.86
C ASP A 205 8.72 -49.09 -24.96
N ALA A 206 7.51 -48.53 -25.07
CA ALA A 206 6.46 -49.14 -25.89
C ALA A 206 5.40 -48.10 -26.30
N ALA A 207 4.79 -48.25 -27.48
CA ALA A 207 3.67 -47.43 -27.94
C ALA A 207 2.43 -48.30 -28.17
N ALA A 208 1.23 -47.81 -27.78
CA ALA A 208 -0.06 -48.04 -28.45
C ALA A 208 -1.27 -47.60 -27.59
N ALA A 209 -2.40 -47.44 -28.29
CA ALA A 209 -3.78 -47.65 -27.85
C ALA A 209 -4.56 -46.54 -27.10
N VAL A 210 -5.35 -45.81 -27.91
CA VAL A 210 -6.82 -45.63 -27.76
C VAL A 210 -7.34 -44.74 -26.62
N GLU A 211 -8.00 -43.64 -27.02
CA GLU A 211 -8.94 -42.87 -26.19
C GLU A 211 -10.22 -43.67 -25.91
N THR A 212 -10.84 -43.50 -24.75
CA THR A 212 -12.27 -43.84 -24.56
C THR A 212 -12.88 -43.02 -23.43
N GLU A 213 -13.87 -42.17 -23.74
CA GLU A 213 -14.68 -41.50 -22.71
C GLU A 213 -15.71 -42.47 -22.09
N PRO A 214 -15.98 -42.38 -20.76
CA PRO A 214 -17.17 -42.94 -20.15
C PRO A 214 -18.37 -41.98 -20.29
N PRO A 215 -19.59 -42.47 -20.62
CA PRO A 215 -20.70 -41.62 -21.04
C PRO A 215 -21.48 -40.95 -19.89
N ALA A 216 -22.19 -39.88 -20.24
CA ALA A 216 -23.08 -39.16 -19.33
C ALA A 216 -24.35 -39.97 -18.97
N ALA A 217 -24.80 -39.83 -17.71
CA ALA A 217 -26.12 -40.25 -17.24
C ALA A 217 -26.86 -39.03 -16.65
N ALA A 218 -28.16 -38.90 -16.94
CA ALA A 218 -28.90 -37.65 -16.73
C ALA A 218 -29.96 -37.73 -15.59
N SER A 219 -30.42 -36.54 -15.19
CA SER A 219 -31.49 -36.26 -14.21
C SER A 219 -31.10 -36.46 -12.73
N GLN A 220 -31.65 -35.72 -11.75
CA GLN A 220 -32.83 -34.84 -11.75
C GLN A 220 -32.54 -33.44 -11.16
N GLY A 221 -33.38 -32.45 -11.46
CA GLY A 221 -33.22 -31.08 -10.99
C GLY A 221 -33.73 -30.83 -9.56
N SER A 222 -33.01 -30.00 -8.80
CA SER A 222 -33.45 -29.46 -7.51
C SER A 222 -33.31 -27.94 -7.53
N ASN A 223 -34.43 -27.22 -7.54
CA ASN A 223 -34.44 -25.75 -7.51
C ASN A 223 -34.12 -25.23 -6.10
N SER A 224 -32.84 -24.94 -5.83
CA SER A 224 -32.42 -24.15 -4.67
C SER A 224 -31.71 -22.89 -5.15
N GLN A 225 -32.36 -21.73 -5.00
CA GLN A 225 -31.78 -20.42 -5.29
C GLN A 225 -30.75 -20.02 -4.21
N THR A 226 -29.58 -20.63 -4.27
CA THR A 226 -28.38 -20.15 -3.57
C THR A 226 -27.63 -19.22 -4.51
N GLY A 227 -27.47 -17.94 -4.12
CA GLY A 227 -26.83 -16.93 -4.97
C GLY A 227 -25.44 -17.34 -5.45
N GLU A 228 -25.14 -17.07 -6.72
CA GLU A 228 -23.94 -17.57 -7.38
C GLU A 228 -22.66 -17.15 -6.66
N VAL A 229 -21.75 -18.11 -6.51
CA VAL A 229 -20.51 -17.93 -5.76
C VAL A 229 -19.49 -17.22 -6.65
N ILE A 230 -19.02 -16.05 -6.20
CA ILE A 230 -17.91 -15.32 -6.83
C ILE A 230 -16.61 -16.09 -6.58
N THR A 231 -16.39 -17.16 -7.36
CA THR A 231 -15.21 -18.02 -7.27
C THR A 231 -14.27 -17.84 -8.45
N ARG A 232 -13.32 -16.91 -8.29
CA ARG A 232 -11.96 -16.98 -8.84
C ARG A 232 -11.81 -17.21 -10.34
N GLY A 233 -12.24 -16.22 -11.12
CA GLY A 233 -11.31 -15.60 -12.06
C GLY A 233 -10.93 -14.23 -11.51
N GLN A 234 -9.67 -14.01 -11.12
CA GLN A 234 -9.17 -12.69 -10.69
C GLN A 234 -7.94 -12.34 -11.51
N ALA A 235 -8.05 -11.27 -12.30
CA ALA A 235 -6.92 -10.61 -12.94
C ALA A 235 -5.92 -10.11 -11.88
N ASP A 236 -4.67 -9.88 -12.29
CA ASP A 236 -3.59 -9.48 -11.38
C ASP A 236 -3.91 -8.15 -10.68
N ARG A 237 -4.10 -8.24 -9.35
CA ARG A 237 -4.46 -7.12 -8.47
C ARG A 237 -3.25 -6.62 -7.70
N PHE A 238 -2.99 -5.31 -7.77
CA PHE A 238 -1.77 -4.70 -7.23
C PHE A 238 -2.09 -3.62 -6.20
N CYS A 239 -1.29 -3.52 -5.15
CA CYS A 239 -1.50 -2.52 -4.11
C CYS A 239 -0.18 -2.07 -3.46
N ILE A 240 -0.10 -0.78 -3.14
CA ILE A 240 0.96 -0.21 -2.32
C ILE A 240 0.56 -0.32 -0.86
N TYR A 241 1.40 -0.95 -0.04
CA TYR A 241 1.22 -1.17 1.39
C TYR A 241 2.17 -0.30 2.21
N ARG A 242 1.67 0.22 3.34
CA ARG A 242 2.50 0.73 4.45
C ARG A 242 2.84 -0.42 5.39
N GLN A 243 4.11 -0.56 5.77
CA GLN A 243 4.53 -1.50 6.82
C GLN A 243 4.79 -0.77 8.14
N GLU A 244 4.04 -1.09 9.20
CA GLU A 244 4.18 -0.48 10.52
C GLU A 244 4.12 -1.55 11.62
N ARG A 245 5.24 -1.84 12.30
CA ARG A 245 5.33 -2.80 13.44
C ARG A 245 4.83 -4.24 13.18
N GLY A 246 4.70 -4.62 11.91
CA GLY A 246 4.12 -5.90 11.45
C GLY A 246 2.61 -5.85 11.13
N GLU A 247 2.01 -4.66 11.08
CA GLU A 247 0.74 -4.40 10.39
C GLU A 247 1.06 -4.04 8.90
N HIS A 248 0.42 -4.72 7.94
CA HIS A 248 0.45 -4.36 6.51
C HIS A 248 -0.85 -3.62 6.17
N VAL A 249 -0.76 -2.33 5.85
CA VAL A 249 -1.93 -1.46 5.62
C VAL A 249 -2.01 -1.06 4.14
N PRO A 250 -3.06 -1.43 3.39
CA PRO A 250 -3.20 -1.02 1.99
C PRO A 250 -3.41 0.51 1.90
N ALA A 251 -2.80 1.15 0.91
CA ALA A 251 -2.85 2.61 0.72
C ALA A 251 -3.31 3.03 -0.69
N ILE A 252 -2.81 2.38 -1.75
CA ILE A 252 -3.15 2.68 -3.15
C ILE A 252 -3.44 1.37 -3.89
N ALA A 253 -4.55 1.30 -4.63
CA ALA A 253 -4.79 0.23 -5.60
C ALA A 253 -4.27 0.61 -6.99
N ILE A 254 -3.67 -0.33 -7.73
CA ILE A 254 -3.14 -0.10 -9.08
C ILE A 254 -3.82 -1.05 -10.08
N GLU A 255 -4.18 -0.53 -11.25
CA GLU A 255 -4.74 -1.26 -12.38
C GLU A 255 -3.90 -0.96 -13.64
N TYR A 256 -3.15 -1.93 -14.14
CA TYR A 256 -2.35 -1.76 -15.37
C TYR A 256 -3.20 -2.15 -16.58
N LYS A 257 -3.24 -1.30 -17.62
CA LYS A 257 -3.81 -1.62 -18.93
C LYS A 257 -2.73 -1.44 -19.99
N ALA A 258 -2.46 -2.49 -20.77
CA ALA A 258 -1.50 -2.41 -21.86
C ALA A 258 -1.94 -1.29 -22.85
N PRO A 259 -1.03 -0.41 -23.32
CA PRO A 259 -1.41 0.79 -24.08
C PRO A 259 -2.08 0.50 -25.43
N HIS A 260 -1.99 -0.72 -25.98
CA HIS A 260 -2.76 -1.13 -27.16
C HIS A 260 -4.23 -1.49 -26.85
N LYS A 261 -4.63 -1.61 -25.56
CA LYS A 261 -6.00 -1.85 -25.09
C LYS A 261 -6.68 -0.56 -24.63
N LEU A 262 -5.90 0.36 -24.05
CA LEU A 262 -6.34 1.70 -23.65
C LEU A 262 -5.27 2.72 -24.07
N MET A 263 -5.52 3.45 -25.15
CA MET A 263 -4.58 4.41 -25.72
C MET A 263 -4.64 5.77 -25.02
N GLN A 264 -3.53 6.51 -25.03
CA GLN A 264 -3.45 7.90 -24.54
C GLN A 264 -4.54 8.80 -25.15
N THR A 265 -4.86 8.63 -26.43
CA THR A 265 -5.94 9.35 -27.16
C THR A 265 -7.33 9.02 -26.62
N GLU A 266 -7.60 7.76 -26.29
CA GLU A 266 -8.87 7.30 -25.72
C GLU A 266 -9.06 7.88 -24.31
N ILE A 267 -8.00 7.90 -23.49
CA ILE A 267 -7.98 8.53 -22.15
C ILE A 267 -8.25 10.04 -22.24
N ALA A 268 -7.51 10.75 -23.10
CA ALA A 268 -7.62 12.21 -23.23
C ALA A 268 -9.00 12.66 -23.75
N THR A 269 -9.64 11.85 -24.59
CA THR A 269 -11.01 12.09 -25.09
C THR A 269 -12.08 11.70 -24.05
N GLY A 270 -11.90 10.57 -23.34
CA GLY A 270 -12.90 10.04 -22.40
C GLY A 270 -13.03 10.83 -21.09
N LEU A 271 -12.03 11.63 -20.71
CA LEU A 271 -11.98 12.42 -19.46
C LEU A 271 -11.84 13.94 -19.70
N THR A 272 -12.45 14.45 -20.77
CA THR A 272 -12.52 15.90 -21.04
C THR A 272 -13.35 16.67 -20.00
N GLN A 273 -14.35 16.03 -19.40
CA GLN A 273 -15.35 16.61 -18.50
C GLN A 273 -15.89 15.58 -17.49
N GLU A 274 -16.84 15.99 -16.63
CA GLU A 274 -17.57 15.05 -15.78
C GLU A 274 -18.29 13.98 -16.60
N LEU A 275 -18.17 12.72 -16.15
CA LEU A 275 -18.79 11.54 -16.74
C LEU A 275 -19.68 10.84 -15.70
N GLN A 276 -20.94 10.56 -16.06
CA GLN A 276 -21.94 9.91 -15.20
C GLN A 276 -22.32 8.56 -15.82
N PRO A 277 -21.73 7.42 -15.38
CA PRO A 277 -21.86 6.13 -16.04
C PRO A 277 -23.29 5.72 -16.45
N ALA A 278 -24.25 5.78 -15.52
CA ALA A 278 -25.65 5.41 -15.75
C ALA A 278 -26.39 6.31 -16.77
N ARG A 279 -25.93 7.56 -16.94
CA ARG A 279 -26.52 8.54 -17.87
C ARG A 279 -25.85 8.48 -19.24
N ASP A 280 -24.51 8.37 -19.26
CA ASP A 280 -23.69 8.68 -20.43
C ASP A 280 -23.23 7.44 -21.22
N VAL A 281 -23.11 6.26 -20.59
CA VAL A 281 -22.46 5.08 -21.23
C VAL A 281 -23.08 3.71 -20.91
N ILE A 282 -23.75 3.52 -19.77
CA ILE A 282 -24.45 2.26 -19.43
C ILE A 282 -25.82 2.25 -20.12
N ASP A 283 -26.14 1.14 -20.79
CA ASP A 283 -27.38 0.92 -21.56
C ASP A 283 -27.65 2.07 -22.54
N LYS A 284 -26.60 2.45 -23.28
CA LYS A 284 -26.59 3.42 -24.37
C LYS A 284 -25.88 2.80 -25.58
N GLU A 285 -26.31 3.20 -26.77
CA GLU A 285 -25.68 2.85 -28.04
C GLU A 285 -25.44 4.14 -28.84
N SER A 286 -24.26 4.27 -29.44
CA SER A 286 -23.85 5.38 -30.29
C SER A 286 -22.57 5.00 -31.04
N ASP A 287 -22.47 5.41 -32.31
CA ASP A 287 -21.28 5.17 -33.14
C ASP A 287 -20.20 6.26 -33.03
N ASP A 288 -20.40 7.24 -32.17
CA ASP A 288 -19.47 8.34 -31.93
C ASP A 288 -18.18 7.89 -31.21
N THR A 289 -17.03 8.31 -31.74
CA THR A 289 -15.70 8.12 -31.13
C THR A 289 -15.64 8.67 -29.70
N GLU A 290 -16.26 9.81 -29.38
CA GLU A 290 -16.24 10.36 -28.02
C GLU A 290 -17.02 9.44 -27.05
N PHE A 291 -18.15 8.87 -27.49
CA PHE A 291 -18.89 7.85 -26.76
C PHE A 291 -18.06 6.58 -26.50
N TYR A 292 -17.41 6.01 -27.53
CA TYR A 292 -16.54 4.83 -27.36
C TYR A 292 -15.40 5.11 -26.36
N CYS A 293 -14.76 6.28 -26.44
CA CYS A 293 -13.70 6.68 -25.51
C CYS A 293 -14.23 6.79 -24.06
N LYS A 294 -15.38 7.44 -23.85
CA LYS A 294 -16.04 7.52 -22.53
C LYS A 294 -16.38 6.12 -22.00
N ARG A 295 -16.94 5.23 -22.83
CA ARG A 295 -17.36 3.89 -22.44
C ARG A 295 -16.16 3.00 -22.03
N LEU A 296 -15.06 3.06 -22.79
CA LEU A 296 -13.80 2.37 -22.46
C LEU A 296 -13.20 2.89 -21.15
N VAL A 297 -13.05 4.21 -21.00
CA VAL A 297 -12.41 4.79 -19.81
C VAL A 297 -13.27 4.61 -18.56
N ALA A 298 -14.60 4.75 -18.66
CA ALA A 298 -15.51 4.46 -17.56
C ALA A 298 -15.41 3.00 -17.10
N ALA A 299 -15.31 2.04 -18.02
CA ALA A 299 -15.17 0.62 -17.68
C ALA A 299 -13.85 0.33 -16.93
N VAL A 300 -12.73 0.90 -17.37
CA VAL A 300 -11.43 0.72 -16.70
C VAL A 300 -11.40 1.38 -15.32
N ILE A 301 -11.94 2.59 -15.20
CA ILE A 301 -12.06 3.29 -13.90
C ILE A 301 -13.02 2.54 -12.97
N THR A 302 -14.10 1.96 -13.49
CA THR A 302 -15.04 1.12 -12.71
C THR A 302 -14.37 -0.17 -12.23
N GLN A 303 -13.52 -0.79 -13.05
CA GLN A 303 -12.69 -1.92 -12.63
C GLN A 303 -11.76 -1.53 -11.47
N LEU A 304 -11.03 -0.41 -11.58
CA LEU A 304 -10.17 0.09 -10.51
C LEU A 304 -10.96 0.45 -9.25
N PHE A 305 -12.06 1.20 -9.38
CA PHE A 305 -12.96 1.58 -8.28
C PHE A 305 -13.48 0.36 -7.52
N SER A 306 -13.98 -0.65 -8.23
CA SER A 306 -14.46 -1.90 -7.62
C SER A 306 -13.37 -2.64 -6.86
N TYR A 307 -12.11 -2.48 -7.22
CA TYR A 307 -10.96 -3.06 -6.52
C TYR A 307 -10.51 -2.20 -5.33
N MET A 308 -10.48 -0.86 -5.47
CA MET A 308 -10.27 0.10 -4.38
C MET A 308 -11.27 -0.11 -3.24
N VAL A 309 -12.55 -0.31 -3.58
CA VAL A 309 -13.65 -0.65 -2.68
C VAL A 309 -13.39 -1.95 -1.91
N LEU A 310 -12.92 -3.00 -2.60
CA LEU A 310 -12.63 -4.28 -1.95
C LEU A 310 -11.42 -4.19 -1.02
N LYS A 311 -10.36 -3.45 -1.41
CA LYS A 311 -9.20 -3.18 -0.53
C LYS A 311 -9.53 -2.26 0.65
N GLY A 312 -10.54 -1.39 0.52
CA GLY A 312 -10.85 -0.35 1.50
C GLY A 312 -9.91 0.86 1.43
N VAL A 313 -9.50 1.24 0.22
CA VAL A 313 -8.61 2.39 -0.03
C VAL A 313 -9.32 3.50 -0.79
N ARG A 314 -9.03 4.76 -0.43
CA ARG A 314 -9.54 5.95 -1.14
C ARG A 314 -8.73 6.32 -2.39
N TYR A 315 -7.47 5.91 -2.49
CA TYR A 315 -6.56 6.29 -3.57
C TYR A 315 -6.25 5.11 -4.49
N GLY A 316 -6.16 5.38 -5.79
CA GLY A 316 -5.77 4.41 -6.80
C GLY A 316 -5.27 5.08 -8.07
N TYR A 317 -4.64 4.32 -8.97
CA TYR A 317 -4.40 4.81 -10.32
C TYR A 317 -4.46 3.71 -11.38
N VAL A 318 -4.88 4.10 -12.59
CA VAL A 318 -4.71 3.32 -13.81
C VAL A 318 -3.36 3.70 -14.41
N CYS A 319 -2.56 2.73 -14.85
CA CYS A 319 -1.33 2.99 -15.61
C CYS A 319 -1.35 2.30 -16.97
N THR A 320 -0.85 3.01 -18.00
CA THR A 320 -0.59 2.50 -19.36
C THR A 320 0.87 2.63 -19.78
N GLY A 321 1.75 3.12 -18.88
CA GLY A 321 3.14 3.48 -19.14
C GLY A 321 3.30 4.81 -19.87
N GLU A 322 2.46 5.09 -20.88
CA GLU A 322 2.39 6.42 -21.53
C GLU A 322 1.60 7.45 -20.70
N ALA A 323 0.57 7.00 -19.98
CA ALA A 323 -0.35 7.84 -19.24
C ALA A 323 -0.84 7.21 -17.92
N PHE A 324 -1.12 8.07 -16.95
CA PHE A 324 -1.63 7.75 -15.62
C PHE A 324 -2.99 8.40 -15.39
N ILE A 325 -3.98 7.62 -14.91
CA ILE A 325 -5.26 8.15 -14.42
C ILE A 325 -5.28 8.01 -12.90
N PHE A 326 -4.98 9.09 -12.18
CA PHE A 326 -5.05 9.14 -10.73
C PHE A 326 -6.50 9.29 -10.26
N VAL A 327 -6.94 8.41 -9.36
CA VAL A 327 -8.33 8.33 -8.87
C VAL A 327 -8.37 8.47 -7.35
N TYR A 328 -9.28 9.31 -6.87
CA TYR A 328 -9.62 9.46 -5.45
C TYR A 328 -11.13 9.30 -5.24
N ILE A 329 -11.53 8.41 -4.32
CA ILE A 329 -12.93 8.26 -3.90
C ILE A 329 -13.20 9.25 -2.77
N LEU A 330 -14.27 10.02 -2.89
CA LEU A 330 -14.70 11.01 -1.89
C LEU A 330 -15.26 10.32 -0.63
N ASP A 331 -15.55 11.12 0.40
CA ASP A 331 -16.21 10.60 1.62
C ASP A 331 -17.66 10.15 1.36
N ASP A 332 -18.30 10.68 0.30
CA ASP A 332 -19.41 10.00 -0.37
C ASP A 332 -18.83 9.09 -1.49
N PRO A 333 -18.90 7.75 -1.35
CA PRO A 333 -18.37 6.84 -2.35
C PRO A 333 -19.14 6.80 -3.68
N SER A 334 -20.29 7.48 -3.80
CA SER A 334 -20.96 7.65 -5.09
C SER A 334 -20.11 8.40 -6.13
N SER A 335 -19.15 9.20 -5.65
CA SER A 335 -18.46 10.19 -6.45
C SER A 335 -16.93 10.05 -6.31
N ILE A 336 -16.25 10.08 -7.44
CA ILE A 336 -14.78 10.01 -7.52
C ILE A 336 -14.21 11.25 -8.23
N GLN A 337 -12.95 11.57 -7.96
CA GLN A 337 -12.16 12.57 -8.67
C GLN A 337 -11.06 11.89 -9.49
N CYS A 338 -10.92 12.29 -10.75
CA CYS A 338 -9.97 11.75 -11.72
C CYS A 338 -9.02 12.84 -12.24
N SER A 339 -7.72 12.55 -12.30
CA SER A 339 -6.70 13.40 -12.95
C SER A 339 -5.91 12.58 -13.96
N VAL A 340 -5.61 13.14 -15.13
CA VAL A 340 -4.81 12.50 -16.18
C VAL A 340 -3.46 13.19 -16.29
N CYS A 341 -2.38 12.43 -16.10
CA CYS A 341 -1.00 12.88 -16.29
C CYS A 341 -0.34 12.09 -17.42
N ILE A 342 0.45 12.78 -18.24
CA ILE A 342 1.12 12.25 -19.42
C ILE A 342 2.56 12.76 -19.35
N PRO A 343 3.49 12.00 -18.74
CA PRO A 343 4.83 12.49 -18.40
C PRO A 343 5.59 13.07 -19.60
N SER A 344 5.43 12.48 -20.79
CA SER A 344 6.02 12.93 -22.06
C SER A 344 5.47 14.25 -22.62
N GLN A 345 4.42 14.81 -22.02
CA GLN A 345 3.81 16.09 -22.42
C GLN A 345 3.73 17.11 -21.27
N ASP A 346 3.71 16.64 -20.03
CA ASP A 346 3.71 17.48 -18.82
C ASP A 346 5.11 18.02 -18.50
N VAL A 347 6.17 17.20 -18.65
CA VAL A 347 7.58 17.62 -18.54
C VAL A 347 8.00 18.31 -19.84
N LYS A 348 8.67 19.47 -19.76
CA LYS A 348 8.99 20.29 -20.95
C LYS A 348 10.45 20.76 -21.07
N GLY A 349 11.28 20.56 -20.05
CA GLY A 349 12.68 21.00 -20.04
C GLY A 349 12.84 22.53 -20.01
N THR A 350 11.86 23.25 -19.45
CA THR A 350 11.75 24.73 -19.52
C THR A 350 11.63 25.43 -18.17
N ASP A 351 11.35 24.70 -17.10
CA ASP A 351 11.18 25.21 -15.73
C ASP A 351 12.08 24.41 -14.77
N GLU A 352 12.71 25.08 -13.81
CA GLU A 352 13.50 24.41 -12.75
C GLU A 352 12.65 23.41 -11.94
N LYS A 353 11.31 23.62 -11.87
CA LYS A 353 10.36 22.70 -11.23
C LYS A 353 9.75 21.64 -12.16
N ASP A 354 10.17 21.53 -13.43
CA ASP A 354 9.61 20.54 -14.38
C ASP A 354 9.76 19.08 -13.91
N PHE A 355 10.76 18.77 -13.08
CA PHE A 355 10.95 17.42 -12.53
C PHE A 355 9.78 16.94 -11.66
N GLN A 356 8.96 17.86 -11.11
CA GLN A 356 7.74 17.51 -10.37
C GLN A 356 6.69 16.81 -11.24
N SER A 357 6.74 17.01 -12.56
CA SER A 357 5.79 16.43 -13.52
C SER A 357 6.19 15.02 -14.02
N THR A 358 7.33 14.49 -13.57
CA THR A 358 7.77 13.12 -13.91
C THR A 358 6.88 12.07 -13.24
N ALA A 359 6.80 10.85 -13.81
CA ALA A 359 5.98 9.78 -13.26
C ALA A 359 6.38 9.43 -11.81
N VAL A 360 7.68 9.27 -11.55
CA VAL A 360 8.22 9.03 -10.21
C VAL A 360 7.80 10.15 -9.25
N ALA A 361 7.90 11.43 -9.64
CA ALA A 361 7.51 12.55 -8.79
C ALA A 361 6.01 12.59 -8.49
N GLN A 362 5.16 12.31 -9.49
CA GLN A 362 3.71 12.27 -9.33
C GLN A 362 3.25 11.09 -8.47
N VAL A 363 3.77 9.88 -8.71
CA VAL A 363 3.45 8.68 -7.93
C VAL A 363 4.00 8.79 -6.50
N LEU A 364 5.18 9.38 -6.30
CA LEU A 364 5.74 9.69 -4.96
C LEU A 364 4.80 10.60 -4.15
N ALA A 365 4.43 11.76 -4.69
CA ALA A 365 3.57 12.72 -4.00
C ALA A 365 2.17 12.13 -3.75
N PHE A 366 1.62 11.39 -4.70
CA PHE A 366 0.35 10.68 -4.56
C PHE A 366 0.41 9.61 -3.47
N THR A 367 1.53 8.87 -3.38
CA THR A 367 1.78 7.88 -2.34
C THR A 367 1.87 8.51 -0.95
N ILE A 368 2.59 9.63 -0.79
CA ILE A 368 2.68 10.35 0.49
C ILE A 368 1.29 10.86 0.94
N LYS A 369 0.45 11.35 0.01
CA LYS A 369 -0.95 11.73 0.28
C LYS A 369 -1.77 10.52 0.74
N ALA A 370 -1.70 9.40 0.03
CA ALA A 370 -2.45 8.19 0.35
C ALA A 370 -2.04 7.57 1.70
N LEU A 371 -0.73 7.50 1.99
CA LEU A 371 -0.19 7.03 3.27
C LEU A 371 -0.62 7.90 4.46
N SER A 372 -0.91 9.18 4.21
CA SER A 372 -1.42 10.16 5.19
C SER A 372 -2.95 10.13 5.36
N SER A 373 -3.68 9.38 4.53
CA SER A 373 -5.14 9.28 4.54
C SER A 373 -5.64 8.41 5.71
N PRO A 374 -6.86 8.65 6.25
CA PRO A 374 -7.45 7.74 7.23
C PRO A 374 -7.98 6.49 6.53
N PRO A 375 -8.11 5.37 7.25
CA PRO A 375 -8.88 4.21 6.77
C PRO A 375 -10.30 4.61 6.36
N VAL A 376 -10.93 3.82 5.50
CA VAL A 376 -12.38 3.90 5.27
C VAL A 376 -13.14 3.33 6.48
N SER A 377 -14.34 3.85 6.74
CA SER A 377 -15.23 3.31 7.76
C SER A 377 -16.04 2.13 7.20
N GLN A 378 -16.67 1.33 8.07
CA GLN A 378 -17.59 0.30 7.59
C GLN A 378 -18.85 0.90 6.95
N GLN A 379 -19.29 2.07 7.42
CA GLN A 379 -20.38 2.86 6.85
C GLN A 379 -20.10 3.28 5.40
N TRP A 380 -18.83 3.53 5.04
CA TRP A 380 -18.43 3.82 3.66
C TRP A 380 -18.64 2.59 2.76
N HIS A 381 -18.27 1.38 3.21
CA HIS A 381 -18.58 0.15 2.49
C HIS A 381 -20.11 -0.12 2.42
N ASP A 382 -20.86 0.19 3.48
CA ASP A 382 -22.33 0.05 3.50
C ASP A 382 -23.00 0.99 2.47
N ALA A 383 -22.45 2.18 2.25
CA ALA A 383 -22.89 3.09 1.20
C ALA A 383 -22.53 2.57 -0.20
N VAL A 384 -21.32 2.05 -0.41
CA VAL A 384 -20.93 1.41 -1.69
C VAL A 384 -21.84 0.23 -2.04
N ALA A 385 -22.27 -0.55 -1.05
CA ALA A 385 -23.17 -1.69 -1.26
C ALA A 385 -24.56 -1.29 -1.83
N GLY A 386 -24.93 -0.01 -1.74
CA GLY A 386 -26.14 0.56 -2.34
C GLY A 386 -25.96 1.19 -3.74
N LEU A 387 -24.73 1.27 -4.27
CA LEU A 387 -24.47 1.85 -5.59
C LEU A 387 -24.89 0.92 -6.74
N ASP A 388 -25.10 1.51 -7.91
CA ASP A 388 -25.42 0.78 -9.15
C ASP A 388 -24.33 -0.23 -9.54
N VAL A 389 -24.65 -1.01 -10.58
CA VAL A 389 -23.89 -2.17 -11.01
C VAL A 389 -23.57 -2.04 -12.51
N TRP A 390 -22.30 -2.22 -12.87
CA TRP A 390 -21.83 -2.21 -14.25
C TRP A 390 -22.06 -3.60 -14.90
N PRO A 391 -22.86 -3.70 -15.98
CA PRO A 391 -23.40 -4.99 -16.44
C PRO A 391 -22.51 -5.79 -17.40
N VAL A 392 -21.51 -5.17 -18.02
CA VAL A 392 -20.73 -5.73 -19.15
C VAL A 392 -19.23 -5.63 -18.88
N GLU A 393 -18.43 -6.67 -19.09
CA GLU A 393 -17.00 -6.59 -18.75
C GLU A 393 -16.20 -5.72 -19.74
N TYR A 394 -15.07 -5.16 -19.27
CA TYR A 394 -14.21 -4.30 -20.10
C TYR A 394 -13.73 -4.99 -21.39
N ALA A 395 -13.50 -6.30 -21.36
CA ALA A 395 -13.13 -7.06 -22.56
C ALA A 395 -14.27 -7.11 -23.58
N ASP A 396 -15.51 -7.36 -23.14
CA ASP A 396 -16.68 -7.36 -24.02
C ASP A 396 -16.86 -5.99 -24.70
N ILE A 397 -16.59 -4.88 -23.98
CA ILE A 397 -16.61 -3.51 -24.52
C ILE A 397 -15.47 -3.28 -25.52
N LEU A 398 -14.29 -3.85 -25.26
CA LEU A 398 -13.12 -3.74 -26.12
C LEU A 398 -13.30 -4.51 -27.43
N GLU A 399 -14.00 -5.65 -27.41
CA GLU A 399 -14.42 -6.42 -28.59
C GLU A 399 -15.58 -5.77 -29.34
N GLN A 400 -16.52 -5.13 -28.63
CA GLN A 400 -17.64 -4.37 -29.21
C GLN A 400 -17.23 -3.02 -29.83
N THR A 401 -16.05 -2.48 -29.53
CA THR A 401 -15.57 -1.21 -30.10
C THR A 401 -14.94 -1.43 -31.48
N PRO A 402 -15.53 -0.94 -32.60
CA PRO A 402 -14.95 -1.11 -33.93
C PRO A 402 -13.53 -0.54 -34.04
N PRO A 403 -12.59 -1.20 -34.74
CA PRO A 403 -11.24 -0.67 -34.96
C PRO A 403 -11.23 0.72 -35.61
N ASP A 404 -12.18 0.98 -36.52
CA ASP A 404 -12.29 2.25 -37.26
C ASP A 404 -12.94 3.40 -36.47
N SER A 405 -13.66 3.11 -35.37
CA SER A 405 -14.26 4.15 -34.51
C SER A 405 -13.31 4.68 -33.43
N ARG A 406 -12.18 4.00 -33.22
CA ARG A 406 -11.12 4.47 -32.32
C ARG A 406 -10.47 5.76 -32.83
N PRO A 407 -10.09 6.69 -31.94
CA PRO A 407 -9.44 7.93 -32.36
C PRO A 407 -8.09 7.64 -33.02
N LYS A 408 -7.96 8.06 -34.28
CA LYS A 408 -6.67 8.11 -35.00
C LYS A 408 -5.67 8.94 -34.18
N ARG A 409 -4.36 8.77 -34.39
CA ARG A 409 -3.25 9.38 -33.60
C ARG A 409 -3.21 10.93 -33.53
N ILE A 410 -4.23 11.63 -34.01
CA ILE A 410 -4.44 13.07 -33.83
C ILE A 410 -5.23 13.27 -32.53
N SER A 411 -4.53 13.46 -31.42
CA SER A 411 -5.17 13.72 -30.12
C SER A 411 -5.96 15.05 -30.14
N PRO A 412 -7.09 15.15 -29.41
CA PRO A 412 -7.58 16.46 -28.99
C PRO A 412 -6.50 17.19 -28.14
N PRO A 413 -6.52 18.53 -28.07
CA PRO A 413 -5.46 19.29 -27.41
C PRO A 413 -5.43 19.05 -25.89
N TYR A 414 -4.56 18.15 -25.45
CA TYR A 414 -4.33 17.84 -24.04
C TYR A 414 -3.87 19.11 -23.29
N ARG A 415 -4.65 19.52 -22.30
CA ARG A 415 -4.30 20.61 -21.38
C ARG A 415 -3.64 20.02 -20.15
N GLY A 416 -2.33 19.80 -20.20
CA GLY A 416 -1.51 19.46 -19.03
C GLY A 416 -1.75 20.46 -17.89
N ARG A 417 -2.21 19.96 -16.75
CA ARG A 417 -2.77 20.78 -15.65
C ARG A 417 -1.67 21.21 -14.68
N ARG A 418 -0.86 22.20 -15.05
CA ARG A 418 0.13 22.80 -14.13
C ARG A 418 -0.53 23.64 -13.03
N PRO A 419 0.06 23.72 -11.81
CA PRO A 419 -0.43 24.60 -10.74
C PRO A 419 -0.44 26.06 -11.19
N ARG A 420 -1.52 26.80 -10.90
CA ARG A 420 -1.57 28.23 -11.21
C ARG A 420 -0.86 29.02 -10.11
N ASN A 421 0.31 29.55 -10.45
CA ASN A 421 1.19 30.41 -9.63
C ASN A 421 2.05 29.65 -8.59
N LEU A 422 3.10 28.96 -9.05
CA LEU A 422 4.24 28.64 -8.18
C LEU A 422 5.04 29.93 -7.87
N PRO A 423 5.49 30.15 -6.61
CA PRO A 423 6.36 31.28 -6.31
C PRO A 423 7.70 31.19 -7.04
N ARG A 424 8.12 32.29 -7.68
CA ARG A 424 9.49 32.44 -8.21
C ARG A 424 10.49 32.55 -7.06
N PHE A 425 10.97 31.43 -6.54
CA PHE A 425 12.27 31.41 -5.90
C PHE A 425 13.34 31.77 -6.94
N ARG A 426 14.34 32.56 -6.53
CA ARG A 426 15.39 33.07 -7.41
C ARG A 426 16.74 32.71 -6.82
N MET A 427 17.18 31.47 -7.06
CA MET A 427 18.52 31.03 -6.66
C MET A 427 19.57 31.86 -7.39
N SER A 428 20.18 32.80 -6.68
CA SER A 428 21.25 33.63 -7.21
C SER A 428 22.55 32.84 -7.19
N LEU A 429 22.75 32.02 -8.22
CA LEU A 429 24.02 31.31 -8.46
C LEU A 429 25.15 32.33 -8.58
N ARG A 430 25.93 32.48 -7.50
CA ARG A 430 27.06 33.41 -7.41
C ARG A 430 28.25 32.89 -8.21
N SER A 431 28.16 32.99 -9.54
CA SER A 431 29.32 32.92 -10.43
C SER A 431 30.39 33.90 -9.94
N ARG A 432 31.57 33.38 -9.57
CA ARG A 432 32.74 34.17 -9.17
C ARG A 432 33.74 34.22 -10.31
N CYS A 433 34.44 35.35 -10.38
CA CYS A 433 35.73 35.54 -11.05
C CYS A 433 35.77 35.40 -12.58
N ARG A 434 35.67 36.57 -13.25
CA ARG A 434 36.74 37.00 -14.16
C ARG A 434 37.23 38.40 -13.76
N PRO A 435 38.54 38.68 -13.83
CA PRO A 435 39.06 40.05 -13.76
C PRO A 435 39.03 40.73 -15.15
N SER A 436 38.97 42.06 -15.17
CA SER A 436 39.98 42.92 -15.82
C SER A 436 39.57 44.40 -15.84
N GLU A 437 40.44 45.23 -15.25
CA GLU A 437 40.85 46.56 -15.73
C GLU A 437 39.83 47.72 -15.77
N ASP A 438 40.32 48.92 -16.08
CA ASP A 438 39.85 50.21 -15.54
C ASP A 438 39.80 51.32 -16.63
N GLU A 439 39.26 52.48 -16.26
CA GLU A 439 39.10 53.73 -17.02
C GLU A 439 38.11 53.72 -18.22
N GLY A 440 37.48 54.89 -18.50
CA GLY A 440 36.63 55.06 -19.70
C GLY A 440 35.44 56.03 -19.63
N ARG A 441 35.61 57.22 -19.03
CA ARG A 441 34.62 58.34 -18.96
C ARG A 441 33.58 58.42 -20.09
N SER A 442 32.31 58.72 -19.75
CA SER A 442 31.70 60.05 -20.08
C SER A 442 30.29 60.24 -19.50
N SER A 443 29.91 61.51 -19.32
CA SER A 443 28.70 61.99 -18.64
C SER A 443 27.57 62.42 -19.59
N SER A 444 26.32 62.37 -19.14
CA SER A 444 25.41 63.53 -19.29
C SER A 444 24.18 63.49 -18.37
N SER A 445 23.91 64.62 -17.74
CA SER A 445 22.62 65.08 -17.22
C SER A 445 22.49 66.55 -17.63
N PRO A 446 21.27 67.13 -17.75
CA PRO A 446 20.71 67.80 -16.57
C PRO A 446 19.15 67.89 -16.52
N SER A 447 18.63 68.25 -15.34
CA SER A 447 17.31 68.86 -15.15
C SER A 447 17.41 70.40 -15.22
N PRO A 448 16.33 71.19 -15.44
CA PRO A 448 15.49 71.61 -14.29
C PRO A 448 13.99 71.92 -14.58
N SER A 449 13.25 72.19 -13.48
CA SER A 449 11.86 72.71 -13.39
C SER A 449 11.78 74.24 -13.69
N PRO A 450 10.61 74.97 -13.73
CA PRO A 450 9.63 75.08 -12.61
C PRO A 450 8.13 75.46 -12.88
N SER A 451 7.24 75.15 -11.91
CA SER A 451 6.10 75.94 -11.32
C SER A 451 5.01 76.65 -12.20
N ALA A 452 3.80 77.08 -11.74
CA ALA A 452 3.20 77.18 -10.39
C ALA A 452 1.63 77.26 -10.39
N SER A 453 1.01 76.96 -9.23
CA SER A 453 -0.24 77.57 -8.65
C SER A 453 -1.62 77.38 -9.34
N SER A 454 -2.78 77.37 -8.65
CA SER A 454 -3.21 77.23 -7.23
C SER A 454 -4.77 77.02 -7.20
N ARG A 455 -5.61 76.96 -6.13
CA ARG A 455 -5.54 77.26 -4.68
C ARG A 455 -6.81 76.73 -3.93
N LEU A 456 -6.80 76.78 -2.58
CA LEU A 456 -7.92 76.69 -1.60
C LEU A 456 -8.60 75.30 -1.36
N SER A 457 -8.87 74.77 -0.14
CA SER A 457 -9.11 75.28 1.26
C SER A 457 -10.60 75.62 1.55
N SER A 458 -11.28 75.25 2.64
CA SER A 458 -10.95 74.41 3.84
C SER A 458 -12.19 74.12 4.74
N THR A 459 -12.08 73.14 5.65
CA THR A 459 -12.72 72.97 7.00
C THR A 459 -14.03 73.68 7.42
N VAL A 460 -14.91 73.00 8.18
CA VAL A 460 -15.33 73.39 9.56
C VAL A 460 -16.24 72.35 10.25
N ARG A 461 -16.27 72.32 11.60
CA ARG A 461 -17.13 71.47 12.47
C ARG A 461 -18.42 72.19 12.89
N ARG A 462 -19.54 71.47 13.09
CA ARG A 462 -20.48 71.67 14.23
C ARG A 462 -21.54 70.57 14.36
N ALA A 463 -22.15 70.46 15.54
CA ALA A 463 -23.22 69.50 15.85
C ALA A 463 -24.38 70.19 16.59
N ARG A 464 -25.62 69.70 16.39
CA ARG A 464 -26.73 69.78 17.35
C ARG A 464 -27.89 68.86 16.92
N ALA A 465 -28.64 68.34 17.90
CA ALA A 465 -29.76 67.41 17.71
C ALA A 465 -31.13 68.05 18.00
N LYS A 466 -32.22 67.40 17.56
CA LYS A 466 -33.59 67.62 18.06
C LYS A 466 -34.35 66.29 18.21
N LYS A 467 -35.40 66.29 19.03
CA LYS A 467 -36.08 65.10 19.59
C LYS A 467 -37.39 64.73 18.88
N LYS A 468 -37.73 63.42 18.88
CA LYS A 468 -38.96 62.78 19.43
C LYS A 468 -38.74 61.25 19.29
N ALA A 469 -38.76 60.40 20.31
CA ALA A 469 -39.77 60.09 21.35
C ALA A 469 -41.00 59.33 20.81
N ALA A 470 -41.55 58.29 21.48
CA ALA A 470 -41.05 57.39 22.54
C ALA A 470 -42.10 56.29 22.80
N LEU A 471 -41.71 55.06 23.15
CA LEU A 471 -42.53 54.09 23.94
C LEU A 471 -41.71 52.86 24.38
N ARG A 472 -42.07 52.27 25.52
CA ARG A 472 -41.52 50.99 26.05
C ARG A 472 -42.68 50.04 26.36
N SER A 473 -42.55 48.77 25.98
CA SER A 473 -43.24 47.66 26.64
C SER A 473 -42.37 46.39 26.60
N LYS A 474 -42.66 45.42 27.46
CA LYS A 474 -41.91 44.15 27.57
C LYS A 474 -42.73 43.04 26.92
N SER A 475 -42.10 42.04 26.30
CA SER A 475 -42.52 40.63 26.44
C SER A 475 -41.50 39.64 25.88
N ARG A 476 -41.73 38.36 26.22
CA ARG A 476 -40.88 37.18 26.00
C ARG A 476 -40.89 36.71 24.53
N GLY A 477 -39.79 36.07 24.11
CA GLY A 477 -39.88 34.66 23.68
C GLY A 477 -39.33 34.27 22.31
N LYS A 478 -38.71 33.07 22.29
CA LYS A 478 -38.35 32.22 21.15
C LYS A 478 -37.60 32.83 19.96
N SER A 479 -36.31 32.52 19.88
CA SER A 479 -35.55 32.49 18.63
C SER A 479 -35.77 31.16 17.90
N THR A 480 -36.23 31.21 16.65
CA THR A 480 -36.19 30.09 15.68
C THR A 480 -36.03 30.68 14.29
N GLU A 481 -34.79 30.95 13.88
CA GLU A 481 -34.45 31.32 12.50
C GLU A 481 -33.20 30.58 12.03
N THR A 482 -33.20 30.22 10.76
CA THR A 482 -32.12 29.52 10.06
C THR A 482 -30.93 30.44 9.78
N PRO A 483 -29.67 29.99 9.96
CA PRO A 483 -28.52 30.70 9.43
C PRO A 483 -28.46 30.54 7.90
N ASN A 484 -28.93 31.55 7.17
CA ASN A 484 -28.74 31.60 5.71
C ASN A 484 -27.27 31.88 5.37
N GLN A 485 -26.87 31.52 4.15
CA GLN A 485 -25.49 31.58 3.66
C GLN A 485 -24.89 33.00 3.74
N LYS A 486 -23.60 33.05 4.08
CA LYS A 486 -22.70 34.13 3.63
C LYS A 486 -21.39 33.54 3.16
N GLU A 487 -21.10 33.74 1.88
CA GLU A 487 -19.79 33.48 1.29
C GLU A 487 -18.73 34.32 2.01
N THR A 488 -17.59 33.72 2.31
CA THR A 488 -16.35 34.46 2.59
C THR A 488 -15.19 33.67 2.03
N THR A 489 -14.34 34.35 1.26
CA THR A 489 -13.16 33.77 0.62
C THR A 489 -12.02 33.53 1.60
N ASN A 490 -11.00 32.80 1.14
CA ASN A 490 -9.69 32.60 1.77
C ASN A 490 -9.66 31.69 3.01
N ALA A 491 -9.18 30.46 2.82
CA ALA A 491 -7.87 30.05 3.37
C ALA A 491 -7.49 28.66 2.85
N SER A 492 -6.23 28.50 2.43
CA SER A 492 -5.61 27.19 2.21
C SER A 492 -5.59 26.42 3.53
N LYS A 493 -6.45 25.40 3.63
CA LYS A 493 -6.49 24.47 4.76
C LYS A 493 -6.27 23.07 4.23
N PHE A 494 -5.20 22.43 4.70
CA PHE A 494 -5.24 21.00 4.99
C PHE A 494 -6.02 20.82 6.29
N PRO A 495 -7.29 20.37 6.27
CA PRO A 495 -7.74 19.45 7.28
C PRO A 495 -7.00 18.11 7.03
N ILE A 496 -6.82 17.18 7.96
CA ILE A 496 -7.42 16.98 9.28
C ILE A 496 -6.30 16.68 10.29
N PHE A 497 -6.50 17.00 11.58
CA PHE A 497 -5.81 16.32 12.68
C PHE A 497 -6.41 14.92 12.80
N TYR A 498 -5.84 13.91 12.14
CA TYR A 498 -6.31 12.53 12.25
C TYR A 498 -6.09 12.03 13.68
N GLN A 499 -7.10 12.20 14.52
CA GLN A 499 -7.19 11.56 15.81
C GLN A 499 -7.14 10.05 15.58
N ILE A 500 -6.17 9.41 16.22
CA ILE A 500 -6.05 7.95 16.23
C ILE A 500 -7.35 7.41 16.87
N PRO A 501 -8.11 6.50 16.20
CA PRO A 501 -9.37 5.99 16.73
C PRO A 501 -9.22 5.46 18.16
N ALA A 502 -10.16 5.78 19.05
CA ALA A 502 -10.02 5.53 20.49
C ALA A 502 -9.72 4.05 20.82
N ILE A 503 -10.32 3.13 20.07
CA ILE A 503 -10.05 1.69 20.17
C ILE A 503 -8.56 1.31 20.01
N ASN A 504 -7.72 2.13 19.37
CA ASN A 504 -6.28 1.85 19.30
C ASN A 504 -5.62 1.93 20.67
N THR A 505 -5.95 2.92 21.49
CA THR A 505 -5.36 3.13 22.82
C THR A 505 -6.05 2.32 23.92
N CYS A 506 -7.32 1.93 23.75
CA CYS A 506 -8.02 1.03 24.69
C CYS A 506 -7.23 -0.28 24.91
N PRO A 507 -6.82 -0.63 26.14
CA PRO A 507 -6.11 -1.88 26.41
C PRO A 507 -7.04 -3.09 26.28
N TYR A 508 -6.48 -4.29 26.11
CA TYR A 508 -7.26 -5.52 26.10
C TYR A 508 -7.66 -5.95 27.52
N CYS A 509 -8.81 -6.62 27.65
CA CYS A 509 -9.21 -7.27 28.90
C CYS A 509 -8.34 -8.51 29.19
N THR A 510 -8.16 -8.80 30.48
CA THR A 510 -7.36 -9.96 30.93
C THR A 510 -8.05 -11.28 30.58
N GLN A 511 -7.24 -12.35 30.59
CA GLN A 511 -7.72 -13.73 30.48
C GLN A 511 -8.83 -14.02 31.51
N GLN A 512 -8.60 -13.65 32.78
CA GLN A 512 -9.51 -13.91 33.88
C GLN A 512 -10.81 -13.09 33.79
N CYS A 513 -10.74 -11.84 33.32
CA CYS A 513 -11.93 -11.01 33.09
C CYS A 513 -12.86 -11.62 32.04
N LEU A 514 -12.30 -12.16 30.96
CA LEU A 514 -13.09 -12.78 29.90
C LEU A 514 -13.56 -14.21 30.26
N LEU A 515 -12.83 -14.93 31.13
CA LEU A 515 -13.34 -16.15 31.78
C LEU A 515 -14.56 -15.86 32.66
N ALA A 516 -14.50 -14.79 33.46
CA ALA A 516 -15.59 -14.34 34.33
C ALA A 516 -16.83 -13.94 33.52
N LEU A 517 -16.67 -13.12 32.48
CA LEU A 517 -17.71 -12.73 31.52
C LEU A 517 -18.43 -13.94 30.90
N ARG A 518 -17.68 -15.00 30.55
CA ARG A 518 -18.26 -16.23 29.98
C ARG A 518 -18.96 -17.09 31.01
N ASN A 519 -18.36 -17.27 32.18
CA ASN A 519 -18.81 -18.24 33.18
C ASN A 519 -19.82 -17.66 34.20
N GLY A 520 -19.99 -16.34 34.26
CA GLY A 520 -20.79 -15.65 35.28
C GLY A 520 -20.04 -15.44 36.61
N GLY A 521 -18.71 -15.42 36.58
CA GLY A 521 -17.87 -15.21 37.76
C GLY A 521 -17.63 -13.73 38.11
N PRO A 522 -16.96 -13.44 39.24
CA PRO A 522 -16.50 -12.09 39.56
C PRO A 522 -15.46 -11.63 38.52
N LEU A 523 -15.59 -10.38 38.07
CA LEU A 523 -14.64 -9.77 37.14
C LEU A 523 -13.28 -9.53 37.82
N ASP A 524 -12.22 -9.55 37.04
CA ASP A 524 -10.84 -9.42 37.48
C ASP A 524 -10.49 -7.96 37.82
N PRO A 525 -10.18 -7.61 39.08
CA PRO A 525 -9.84 -6.24 39.48
C PRO A 525 -8.50 -5.74 38.91
N SER A 526 -7.63 -6.63 38.41
CA SER A 526 -6.39 -6.26 37.72
C SER A 526 -6.61 -5.93 36.23
N CYS A 527 -7.83 -6.07 35.72
CA CYS A 527 -8.15 -5.73 34.34
C CYS A 527 -8.02 -4.21 34.11
N PRO A 528 -7.28 -3.75 33.10
CA PRO A 528 -7.09 -2.32 32.86
C PRO A 528 -8.39 -1.60 32.45
N ASN A 529 -9.42 -2.35 32.03
CA ASN A 529 -10.76 -1.85 31.73
C ASN A 529 -11.75 -2.04 32.91
N TYR A 530 -11.30 -2.48 34.09
CA TYR A 530 -12.18 -2.81 35.23
C TYR A 530 -13.11 -1.66 35.65
N GLY A 531 -12.63 -0.41 35.57
CA GLY A 531 -13.44 0.78 35.82
C GLY A 531 -14.66 0.90 34.88
N ASP A 532 -14.47 0.68 33.57
CA ASP A 532 -15.58 0.64 32.60
C ASP A 532 -16.57 -0.48 32.94
N HIS A 533 -16.05 -1.64 33.38
CA HIS A 533 -16.88 -2.78 33.74
C HIS A 533 -17.73 -2.51 35.00
N GLN A 534 -17.17 -1.82 36.00
CA GLN A 534 -17.89 -1.42 37.22
C GLN A 534 -18.92 -0.32 36.96
N ASN A 535 -18.60 0.64 36.09
CA ASN A 535 -19.50 1.75 35.74
C ASN A 535 -20.70 1.28 34.89
N TYR A 536 -20.60 0.14 34.21
CA TYR A 536 -21.69 -0.40 33.42
C TYR A 536 -22.82 -0.99 34.30
N LYS A 537 -23.91 -0.22 34.43
CA LYS A 537 -25.10 -0.58 35.23
C LYS A 537 -25.86 -1.82 34.73
N GLY A 538 -25.53 -2.37 33.56
CA GLY A 538 -26.16 -3.56 33.01
C GLY A 538 -25.46 -4.85 33.47
N LYS A 539 -26.22 -5.81 34.01
CA LYS A 539 -25.68 -7.17 34.24
C LYS A 539 -25.61 -7.93 32.91
N ILE A 540 -24.43 -7.99 32.29
CA ILE A 540 -24.20 -8.85 31.11
C ILE A 540 -24.36 -10.30 31.55
N ARG A 541 -25.48 -10.93 31.17
CA ARG A 541 -25.71 -12.35 31.44
C ARG A 541 -24.73 -13.19 30.61
N PRO A 542 -24.19 -14.30 31.15
CA PRO A 542 -23.45 -15.29 30.37
C PRO A 542 -24.18 -15.66 29.07
N GLY A 543 -23.46 -15.64 27.95
CA GLY A 543 -24.01 -15.86 26.62
C GLY A 543 -24.57 -14.62 25.90
N ASN A 544 -25.20 -13.67 26.61
CA ASN A 544 -25.82 -12.48 26.00
C ASN A 544 -24.80 -11.52 25.36
N PHE A 545 -23.56 -11.49 25.86
CA PHE A 545 -22.48 -10.63 25.35
C PHE A 545 -22.32 -10.68 23.81
N ARG A 546 -22.43 -11.88 23.25
CA ARG A 546 -22.37 -12.12 21.79
C ARG A 546 -23.47 -11.39 21.02
N SER A 547 -24.68 -11.32 21.57
CA SER A 547 -25.80 -10.61 20.95
C SER A 547 -25.60 -9.09 21.03
N LEU A 548 -25.02 -8.59 22.12
CA LEU A 548 -24.70 -7.16 22.27
C LEU A 548 -23.66 -6.73 21.23
N ILE A 549 -22.57 -7.49 21.09
CA ILE A 549 -21.57 -7.25 20.04
C ILE A 549 -22.16 -7.43 18.63
N ARG A 550 -23.01 -8.44 18.35
CA ARG A 550 -23.64 -8.59 17.02
C ARG A 550 -24.46 -7.35 16.64
N THR A 551 -25.22 -6.80 17.59
CA THR A 551 -25.96 -5.55 17.37
C THR A 551 -25.00 -4.38 17.17
N GLN A 552 -23.99 -4.22 18.04
CA GLN A 552 -23.01 -3.13 17.91
C GLN A 552 -22.31 -3.17 16.55
N LEU A 553 -21.75 -4.30 16.10
CA LEU A 553 -21.06 -4.42 14.80
C LEU A 553 -21.94 -4.11 13.56
N ALA A 554 -23.27 -4.04 13.73
CA ALA A 554 -24.23 -3.66 12.69
C ALA A 554 -24.73 -2.20 12.80
N THR A 555 -24.52 -1.52 13.93
CA THR A 555 -24.92 -0.11 14.15
C THR A 555 -23.72 0.84 14.26
N ASP A 556 -22.64 0.36 14.86
CA ASP A 556 -21.37 1.04 15.09
C ASP A 556 -20.47 0.84 13.85
N ARG A 557 -20.75 1.64 12.82
CA ARG A 557 -20.12 1.53 11.48
C ARG A 557 -19.22 2.73 11.16
N GLY A 558 -19.13 3.70 12.07
CA GLY A 558 -18.45 5.00 11.88
C GLY A 558 -16.91 4.93 11.78
N PRO A 559 -16.24 6.08 11.56
CA PRO A 559 -14.77 6.16 11.51
C PRO A 559 -14.11 6.01 12.89
N ASP A 560 -14.86 6.21 13.96
CA ASP A 560 -14.48 6.11 15.37
C ASP A 560 -14.94 4.79 16.04
N ALA A 561 -15.51 3.87 15.25
CA ALA A 561 -16.15 2.65 15.73
C ALA A 561 -15.26 1.75 16.61
N ASP A 562 -15.89 1.08 17.57
CA ASP A 562 -15.26 0.19 18.55
C ASP A 562 -14.98 -1.22 17.96
N CYS A 563 -14.70 -1.28 16.65
CA CYS A 563 -14.15 -2.45 15.96
C CYS A 563 -13.20 -2.02 14.84
N ARG A 564 -11.97 -2.57 14.80
CA ARG A 564 -10.99 -2.34 13.72
C ARG A 564 -10.25 -3.61 13.29
N PRO A 565 -9.73 -3.70 12.04
CA PRO A 565 -8.75 -4.73 11.69
C PRO A 565 -7.45 -4.58 12.48
N LEU A 566 -6.77 -5.70 12.72
CA LEU A 566 -5.41 -5.78 13.27
C LEU A 566 -4.34 -6.00 12.19
N TYR A 567 -4.72 -5.83 10.91
CA TYR A 567 -3.85 -5.96 9.73
C TYR A 567 -3.03 -7.25 9.70
N LYS A 568 -3.65 -8.33 10.17
CA LYS A 568 -3.14 -9.70 10.21
C LYS A 568 -4.14 -10.61 9.52
N VAL A 569 -3.83 -10.98 8.27
CA VAL A 569 -4.57 -11.96 7.48
C VAL A 569 -3.87 -13.31 7.62
N GLY A 570 -4.60 -14.32 8.07
CA GLY A 570 -4.16 -15.72 8.16
C GLY A 570 -4.76 -16.59 7.05
N SER A 571 -4.50 -17.91 7.07
CA SER A 571 -4.86 -18.79 5.95
C SER A 571 -6.37 -18.95 5.71
N CYS A 572 -7.19 -18.59 6.70
CA CYS A 572 -8.65 -18.77 6.67
C CYS A 572 -9.47 -17.51 7.03
N GLY A 573 -8.82 -16.36 7.30
CA GLY A 573 -9.51 -15.14 7.74
C GLY A 573 -8.58 -14.11 8.39
N ALA A 574 -9.13 -13.00 8.86
CA ALA A 574 -8.38 -11.88 9.44
C ALA A 574 -8.67 -11.66 10.93
N LEU A 575 -7.73 -11.01 11.63
CA LEU A 575 -7.90 -10.63 13.04
C LEU A 575 -8.39 -9.18 13.17
N PHE A 576 -9.30 -8.97 14.12
CA PHE A 576 -9.90 -7.68 14.46
C PHE A 576 -9.78 -7.42 15.97
N LYS A 577 -9.71 -6.15 16.37
CA LYS A 577 -9.84 -5.68 17.75
C LYS A 577 -11.28 -5.19 17.93
N VAL A 578 -11.96 -5.65 18.97
CA VAL A 578 -13.37 -5.32 19.25
C VAL A 578 -13.51 -4.88 20.70
N ARG A 579 -14.27 -3.80 20.95
CA ARG A 579 -14.65 -3.33 22.29
C ARG A 579 -16.17 -3.25 22.40
N HIS A 580 -16.75 -3.73 23.49
CA HIS A 580 -18.18 -3.52 23.77
C HIS A 580 -18.37 -2.13 24.39
N SER A 581 -18.80 -1.14 23.60
CA SER A 581 -18.68 0.28 23.92
C SER A 581 -19.26 0.67 25.27
N SER A 582 -20.42 0.12 25.63
CA SER A 582 -21.11 0.43 26.89
C SER A 582 -20.41 -0.13 28.14
N SER A 583 -19.46 -1.05 28.00
CA SER A 583 -18.89 -1.80 29.13
C SER A 583 -17.36 -1.95 29.14
N GLY A 584 -16.66 -1.42 28.14
CA GLY A 584 -15.19 -1.50 28.04
C GLY A 584 -14.57 -2.87 27.75
N HIS A 585 -15.35 -3.94 27.66
CA HIS A 585 -14.85 -5.29 27.38
C HIS A 585 -14.17 -5.34 26.00
N THR A 586 -12.83 -5.41 25.98
CA THR A 586 -11.99 -5.28 24.79
C THR A 586 -11.23 -6.58 24.52
N LEU A 587 -11.34 -7.11 23.29
CA LEU A 587 -10.97 -8.49 22.93
C LEU A 587 -10.53 -8.60 21.46
N VAL A 588 -10.15 -9.82 21.04
CA VAL A 588 -9.76 -10.15 19.66
C VAL A 588 -10.86 -10.98 18.98
N ALA A 589 -11.14 -10.70 17.71
CA ALA A 589 -12.03 -11.49 16.88
C ALA A 589 -11.28 -12.08 15.68
N LYS A 590 -11.38 -13.39 15.44
CA LYS A 590 -10.97 -14.04 14.17
C LYS A 590 -12.18 -14.06 13.24
N GLY A 591 -12.19 -13.15 12.27
CA GLY A 591 -13.25 -13.03 11.26
C GLY A 591 -13.00 -13.95 10.08
N VAL A 592 -14.04 -14.61 9.57
CA VAL A 592 -14.01 -15.46 8.38
C VAL A 592 -15.16 -15.17 7.43
N GLU A 593 -14.92 -15.49 6.17
CA GLU A 593 -15.91 -15.49 5.09
C GLU A 593 -16.79 -16.75 5.16
N SER A 594 -17.94 -16.74 4.49
CA SER A 594 -18.99 -17.76 4.64
C SER A 594 -18.49 -19.19 4.34
N TRP A 595 -17.68 -19.38 3.31
CA TRP A 595 -17.07 -20.67 2.95
C TRP A 595 -16.11 -21.21 4.02
N ASN A 596 -15.38 -20.35 4.73
CA ASN A 596 -14.43 -20.75 5.77
C ASN A 596 -15.10 -21.04 7.14
N LEU A 597 -16.43 -20.88 7.26
CA LEU A 597 -17.20 -21.15 8.47
C LEU A 597 -16.97 -22.56 9.06
N HIS A 598 -16.76 -23.57 8.20
CA HIS A 598 -16.51 -24.95 8.66
C HIS A 598 -15.23 -25.05 9.51
N LYS A 599 -14.16 -24.33 9.13
CA LYS A 599 -12.89 -24.28 9.87
C LYS A 599 -13.04 -23.53 11.19
N LEU A 600 -13.80 -22.43 11.19
CA LEU A 600 -14.05 -21.66 12.41
C LEU A 600 -14.89 -22.46 13.42
N LYS A 601 -15.88 -23.23 12.94
CA LYS A 601 -16.66 -24.18 13.76
C LYS A 601 -15.75 -25.26 14.36
N HIS A 602 -14.83 -25.81 13.57
CA HIS A 602 -13.82 -26.79 14.01
C HIS A 602 -12.88 -26.20 15.09
N GLU A 603 -12.30 -25.02 14.85
CA GLU A 603 -11.45 -24.31 15.82
C GLU A 603 -12.19 -24.06 17.14
N MET A 604 -13.47 -23.65 17.09
CA MET A 604 -14.32 -23.50 18.28
C MET A 604 -14.55 -24.85 19.01
N GLN A 605 -14.66 -25.98 18.29
CA GLN A 605 -14.75 -27.31 18.92
C GLN A 605 -13.45 -27.68 19.65
N ILE A 606 -12.27 -27.37 19.08
CA ILE A 606 -10.99 -27.56 19.76
C ILE A 606 -10.91 -26.72 21.04
N TYR A 607 -11.25 -25.43 20.97
CA TYR A 607 -11.33 -24.58 22.17
C TYR A 607 -12.28 -25.18 23.22
N ASN A 608 -13.45 -25.69 22.82
CA ASN A 608 -14.40 -26.33 23.74
C ASN A 608 -13.85 -27.63 24.38
N LYS A 609 -13.12 -28.47 23.64
CA LYS A 609 -12.44 -29.65 24.20
C LYS A 609 -11.31 -29.27 25.17
N LEU A 610 -10.64 -28.15 24.93
CA LEU A 610 -9.57 -27.61 25.77
C LEU A 610 -10.03 -26.61 26.85
N ARG A 611 -11.33 -26.59 27.21
CA ARG A 611 -11.94 -25.57 28.10
C ARG A 611 -11.26 -25.39 29.47
N SER A 612 -10.55 -26.40 29.98
CA SER A 612 -9.78 -26.35 31.25
C SER A 612 -8.42 -25.66 31.16
N LEU A 613 -7.90 -25.42 29.94
CA LEU A 613 -6.62 -24.77 29.65
C LEU A 613 -6.77 -23.30 29.25
N GLN A 614 -7.99 -22.89 28.88
CA GLN A 614 -8.28 -21.53 28.45
C GLN A 614 -7.98 -20.51 29.55
N GLY A 615 -7.26 -19.45 29.18
CA GLY A 615 -6.76 -18.42 30.08
C GLY A 615 -5.48 -18.81 30.84
N LYS A 616 -4.96 -20.03 30.65
CA LYS A 616 -3.67 -20.48 31.23
C LYS A 616 -2.57 -20.54 30.18
N CYS A 617 -2.81 -21.29 29.10
CA CYS A 617 -1.85 -21.51 28.02
C CYS A 617 -2.48 -21.49 26.61
N ILE A 618 -3.78 -21.23 26.51
CA ILE A 618 -4.51 -20.96 25.26
C ILE A 618 -5.55 -19.83 25.51
N PRO A 619 -5.98 -19.07 24.49
CA PRO A 619 -7.00 -18.03 24.64
C PRO A 619 -8.35 -18.50 25.19
N VAL A 620 -9.09 -17.56 25.76
CA VAL A 620 -10.45 -17.72 26.23
C VAL A 620 -11.42 -17.47 25.09
N SER A 621 -12.05 -18.54 24.61
CA SER A 621 -13.10 -18.44 23.61
C SER A 621 -14.44 -18.10 24.25
N LEU A 622 -15.08 -17.05 23.72
CA LEU A 622 -16.46 -16.66 24.00
C LEU A 622 -17.45 -17.24 22.97
N GLY A 623 -16.94 -17.94 21.95
CA GLY A 623 -17.69 -18.58 20.87
C GLY A 623 -17.84 -17.74 19.60
N ILE A 624 -18.47 -18.34 18.59
CA ILE A 624 -18.74 -17.71 17.28
C ILE A 624 -19.98 -16.80 17.36
N VAL A 625 -19.93 -15.73 16.58
CA VAL A 625 -21.02 -14.83 16.20
C VAL A 625 -21.07 -14.75 14.67
N GLU A 626 -22.19 -15.17 14.08
CA GLU A 626 -22.58 -14.73 12.73
C GLU A 626 -22.94 -13.23 12.82
N LEU A 627 -22.54 -12.42 11.85
CA LEU A 627 -22.88 -11.00 11.77
C LEU A 627 -24.31 -10.80 11.21
N VAL A 628 -24.80 -9.56 11.15
CA VAL A 628 -26.07 -9.28 10.46
C VAL A 628 -25.82 -9.37 8.94
N PRO A 629 -26.56 -10.19 8.15
CA PRO A 629 -26.22 -10.40 6.73
C PRO A 629 -26.21 -9.14 5.85
N LYS A 630 -26.97 -8.10 6.22
CA LYS A 630 -26.94 -6.78 5.56
C LYS A 630 -25.67 -5.97 5.87
N TYR A 631 -25.01 -6.26 6.98
CA TYR A 631 -23.86 -5.53 7.53
C TYR A 631 -22.71 -6.51 7.83
N PRO A 632 -22.12 -7.18 6.82
CA PRO A 632 -20.87 -7.91 7.00
C PRO A 632 -19.73 -6.94 7.38
N TYR A 633 -18.57 -7.46 7.75
CA TYR A 633 -17.39 -6.63 7.98
C TYR A 633 -16.44 -6.75 6.77
N TYR A 634 -15.94 -5.63 6.28
CA TYR A 634 -15.08 -5.55 5.10
C TYR A 634 -13.64 -5.22 5.50
N PHE A 635 -12.65 -5.96 4.99
CA PHE A 635 -11.22 -5.64 5.14
C PHE A 635 -10.32 -6.45 4.17
N ASP A 636 -9.46 -5.74 3.42
CA ASP A 636 -8.44 -6.31 2.50
C ASP A 636 -9.00 -7.43 1.59
N GLU A 637 -9.97 -7.06 0.74
CA GLU A 637 -10.77 -7.90 -0.16
C GLU A 637 -11.73 -8.92 0.51
N GLY A 638 -11.52 -9.26 1.78
CA GLY A 638 -12.37 -10.21 2.50
C GLY A 638 -13.72 -9.65 2.96
N ILE A 639 -14.79 -10.42 2.75
CA ILE A 639 -16.16 -10.10 3.21
C ILE A 639 -16.52 -11.02 4.39
N TYR A 640 -16.14 -10.60 5.59
CA TYR A 640 -16.28 -11.40 6.80
C TYR A 640 -17.73 -11.41 7.28
N THR A 641 -18.29 -12.61 7.40
CA THR A 641 -19.70 -12.85 7.80
C THR A 641 -19.82 -13.48 9.18
N HIS A 642 -18.72 -14.04 9.70
CA HIS A 642 -18.67 -14.74 10.98
C HIS A 642 -17.41 -14.35 11.74
N MET A 643 -17.49 -14.22 13.06
CA MET A 643 -16.36 -13.91 13.94
C MET A 643 -16.30 -14.83 15.15
N LEU A 644 -15.13 -15.36 15.47
CA LEU A 644 -14.85 -16.08 16.72
C LEU A 644 -14.21 -15.12 17.71
N PHE A 645 -14.85 -14.92 18.87
CA PHE A 645 -14.34 -14.02 19.89
C PHE A 645 -13.40 -14.74 20.87
N LEU A 646 -12.19 -14.22 21.00
CA LEU A 646 -11.08 -14.73 21.79
C LEU A 646 -10.53 -13.62 22.70
N SER A 647 -9.96 -13.99 23.85
CA SER A 647 -9.12 -13.07 24.62
C SER A 647 -7.84 -12.71 23.85
N TRP A 648 -7.25 -11.55 24.19
CA TRP A 648 -5.95 -11.19 23.61
C TRP A 648 -4.85 -12.12 24.10
N ALA A 649 -4.26 -12.83 23.17
CA ALA A 649 -3.29 -13.88 23.43
C ALA A 649 -1.89 -13.35 23.75
N GLY A 650 -1.46 -12.24 23.15
CA GLY A 650 -0.10 -11.73 23.30
C GLY A 650 0.49 -11.20 22.00
N GLU A 651 1.82 -11.12 21.96
CA GLU A 651 2.63 -10.89 20.75
C GLU A 651 3.49 -12.13 20.44
N SER A 652 3.85 -12.37 19.17
CA SER A 652 4.57 -13.59 18.79
C SER A 652 5.98 -13.66 19.39
N ILE A 653 6.37 -14.85 19.89
CA ILE A 653 7.74 -15.12 20.35
C ILE A 653 8.79 -15.04 19.23
N SER A 654 8.37 -14.93 17.97
CA SER A 654 9.25 -14.65 16.83
C SER A 654 9.66 -13.16 16.72
N LYS A 655 9.04 -12.26 17.48
CA LYS A 655 9.44 -10.84 17.55
C LYS A 655 10.54 -10.64 18.60
N ALA A 656 11.58 -9.89 18.23
CA ALA A 656 12.62 -9.47 19.18
C ALA A 656 12.03 -8.59 20.31
N GLY A 657 12.57 -8.71 21.52
CA GLY A 657 12.18 -7.90 22.68
C GLY A 657 10.80 -8.20 23.30
N VAL A 658 10.03 -9.15 22.74
CA VAL A 658 8.72 -9.55 23.29
C VAL A 658 8.84 -10.50 24.49
N VAL A 659 9.91 -11.30 24.53
CA VAL A 659 10.19 -12.30 25.58
C VAL A 659 11.20 -11.71 26.59
N PRO A 660 10.97 -11.83 27.91
CA PRO A 660 11.95 -11.46 28.94
C PRO A 660 13.22 -12.33 28.84
N GLN A 661 14.40 -11.74 29.09
CA GLN A 661 15.68 -12.46 28.94
C GLN A 661 15.81 -13.68 29.86
N ASP A 662 15.24 -13.61 31.07
CA ASP A 662 15.29 -14.67 32.09
C ASP A 662 14.19 -15.74 31.94
N ALA A 663 13.33 -15.63 30.93
CA ALA A 663 12.19 -16.54 30.75
C ALA A 663 12.57 -17.79 29.94
N ASP A 664 12.50 -18.97 30.58
CA ASP A 664 12.58 -20.26 29.88
C ASP A 664 11.31 -20.54 29.07
N VAL A 665 11.23 -19.90 27.90
CA VAL A 665 10.15 -20.10 26.94
C VAL A 665 10.15 -21.51 26.37
N SER A 666 11.29 -22.23 26.32
CA SER A 666 11.34 -23.59 25.80
C SER A 666 10.51 -24.54 26.69
N SER A 667 10.80 -24.54 28.00
CA SER A 667 10.03 -25.33 28.97
C SER A 667 8.56 -24.88 29.06
N LEU A 668 8.27 -23.57 28.98
CA LEU A 668 6.89 -23.08 28.98
C LEU A 668 6.09 -23.56 27.76
N VAL A 669 6.68 -23.54 26.55
CA VAL A 669 6.03 -24.06 25.34
C VAL A 669 5.86 -25.58 25.40
N HIS A 670 6.89 -26.32 25.84
CA HIS A 670 6.80 -27.77 26.03
C HIS A 670 5.65 -28.13 26.98
N ASN A 671 5.60 -27.50 28.16
CA ASN A 671 4.56 -27.74 29.17
C ASN A 671 3.15 -27.34 28.67
N ALA A 672 3.05 -26.27 27.86
CA ALA A 672 1.79 -25.86 27.24
C ALA A 672 1.30 -26.87 26.18
N LEU A 673 2.18 -27.37 25.31
CA LEU A 673 1.84 -28.40 24.32
C LEU A 673 1.52 -29.74 25.00
N GLN A 674 2.32 -30.19 25.95
CA GLN A 674 2.06 -31.40 26.73
C GLN A 674 0.70 -31.32 27.46
N SER A 675 0.32 -30.14 27.96
CA SER A 675 -1.01 -29.89 28.53
C SER A 675 -2.14 -30.07 27.50
N ILE A 676 -1.95 -29.63 26.26
CA ILE A 676 -2.91 -29.79 25.15
C ILE A 676 -2.98 -31.27 24.72
N HIS A 677 -1.83 -31.92 24.55
CA HIS A 677 -1.71 -33.34 24.20
C HIS A 677 -2.40 -34.24 25.25
N SER A 678 -2.30 -33.89 26.55
CA SER A 678 -3.00 -34.58 27.65
C SER A 678 -4.54 -34.60 27.52
N LYS A 679 -5.11 -33.81 26.61
CA LYS A 679 -6.55 -33.77 26.30
C LYS A 679 -6.90 -34.50 25.00
N GLY A 680 -5.95 -35.18 24.35
CA GLY A 680 -6.19 -35.85 23.07
C GLY A 680 -6.42 -34.87 21.93
N VAL A 681 -5.59 -33.82 21.87
CA VAL A 681 -5.57 -32.82 20.79
C VAL A 681 -4.13 -32.64 20.32
N LEU A 682 -3.87 -32.79 19.02
CA LEU A 682 -2.61 -32.47 18.36
C LEU A 682 -2.77 -31.12 17.67
N HIS A 683 -1.79 -30.21 17.77
CA HIS A 683 -1.95 -28.86 17.20
C HIS A 683 -1.92 -28.87 15.67
N GLY A 684 -1.02 -29.66 15.07
CA GLY A 684 -0.85 -29.79 13.62
C GLY A 684 -0.13 -28.61 12.94
N ASP A 685 0.08 -27.50 13.66
CA ASP A 685 0.72 -26.27 13.17
C ASP A 685 1.39 -25.49 14.32
N ALA A 686 2.04 -26.20 15.25
CA ALA A 686 2.79 -25.61 16.36
C ALA A 686 4.11 -24.97 15.88
N GLU A 687 4.02 -23.91 15.07
CA GLU A 687 5.14 -23.08 14.66
C GLU A 687 5.26 -21.81 15.54
N PRO A 688 6.45 -21.17 15.65
CA PRO A 688 6.65 -19.97 16.44
C PRO A 688 5.71 -18.79 16.14
N ARG A 689 5.10 -18.72 14.94
CA ARG A 689 4.07 -17.73 14.60
C ARG A 689 2.78 -17.87 15.43
N ASN A 690 2.49 -19.10 15.88
CA ASN A 690 1.27 -19.50 16.58
C ASN A 690 1.50 -19.63 18.10
N ILE A 691 2.68 -19.22 18.58
CA ILE A 691 3.07 -19.19 19.99
C ILE A 691 3.30 -17.73 20.38
N LEU A 692 2.49 -17.23 21.30
CA LEU A 692 2.45 -15.82 21.67
C LEU A 692 2.82 -15.65 23.15
N TRP A 693 3.60 -14.62 23.49
CA TRP A 693 3.90 -14.25 24.87
C TRP A 693 2.83 -13.30 25.43
N ASN A 694 2.24 -13.65 26.57
CA ASN A 694 1.24 -12.84 27.24
C ASN A 694 1.82 -12.11 28.45
N PRO A 695 2.17 -10.81 28.37
CA PRO A 695 2.82 -10.09 29.46
C PRO A 695 1.94 -9.92 30.71
N THR A 696 0.61 -10.02 30.58
CA THR A 696 -0.33 -9.94 31.72
C THR A 696 -0.34 -11.20 32.58
N SER A 697 -0.07 -12.38 31.98
CA SER A 697 -0.01 -13.66 32.69
C SER A 697 1.41 -14.24 32.79
N GLN A 698 2.42 -13.54 32.24
CA GLN A 698 3.83 -13.96 32.19
C GLN A 698 4.00 -15.40 31.69
N ASN A 699 3.23 -15.77 30.67
CA ASN A 699 3.19 -17.13 30.13
C ASN A 699 2.95 -17.14 28.62
N VAL A 700 3.22 -18.28 28.00
CA VAL A 700 2.94 -18.54 26.58
C VAL A 700 1.46 -18.87 26.35
N MET A 701 0.92 -18.41 25.23
CA MET A 701 -0.42 -18.67 24.74
C MET A 701 -0.34 -19.25 23.33
N ILE A 702 -0.84 -20.46 23.16
CA ILE A 702 -0.86 -21.18 21.87
C ILE A 702 -2.19 -20.88 21.16
N VAL A 703 -2.13 -20.58 19.86
CA VAL A 703 -3.26 -20.09 19.05
C VAL A 703 -3.35 -20.76 17.67
N ASP A 704 -4.46 -20.50 16.96
CA ASP A 704 -4.72 -20.95 15.58
C ASP A 704 -4.93 -22.47 15.45
N PHE A 705 -5.93 -22.98 16.17
CA PHE A 705 -6.29 -24.40 16.20
C PHE A 705 -7.04 -24.88 14.93
N GLU A 706 -6.95 -24.14 13.81
CA GLU A 706 -7.66 -24.45 12.56
C GLU A 706 -7.19 -25.76 11.90
N ARG A 707 -5.95 -26.19 12.19
CA ARG A 707 -5.33 -27.43 11.70
C ARG A 707 -5.29 -28.56 12.74
N SER A 708 -5.78 -28.29 13.95
CA SER A 708 -5.63 -29.23 15.06
C SER A 708 -6.55 -30.44 14.93
N THR A 709 -6.07 -31.60 15.34
CA THR A 709 -6.83 -32.86 15.22
C THR A 709 -7.16 -33.41 16.59
N ILE A 710 -8.40 -33.92 16.73
CA ILE A 710 -8.85 -34.60 17.93
C ILE A 710 -8.49 -36.07 17.80
N GLN A 711 -7.59 -36.55 18.65
CA GLN A 711 -7.28 -37.97 18.75
C GLN A 711 -8.20 -38.59 19.82
N ASN A 712 -9.06 -39.51 19.37
CA ASN A 712 -10.05 -40.19 20.21
C ASN A 712 -9.56 -41.60 20.54
N ALA A 713 -9.19 -41.84 21.80
CA ALA A 713 -8.66 -43.12 22.25
C ALA A 713 -9.61 -44.34 22.10
N LEU A 714 -10.89 -44.10 21.81
CA LEU A 714 -11.91 -45.11 21.54
C LEU A 714 -12.90 -44.62 20.47
N SER A 715 -13.02 -45.38 19.39
CA SER A 715 -14.24 -45.54 18.56
C SER A 715 -14.07 -46.84 17.73
N ASP A 716 -14.78 -47.89 18.17
CA ASP A 716 -15.18 -49.12 17.47
C ASP A 716 -14.19 -50.12 16.82
N VAL A 717 -14.42 -51.40 17.18
CA VAL A 717 -14.00 -52.68 16.58
C VAL A 717 -12.57 -53.24 16.80
N SER A 718 -12.56 -54.47 17.34
CA SER A 718 -11.50 -55.51 17.38
C SER A 718 -10.20 -55.24 18.18
N ALA A 719 -9.97 -56.10 19.17
CA ALA A 719 -8.93 -55.99 20.18
C ALA A 719 -7.48 -56.05 19.64
N ASN A 720 -7.25 -56.64 18.46
CA ASN A 720 -5.90 -56.89 17.93
C ASN A 720 -5.27 -55.70 17.17
N SER A 721 -5.92 -54.53 17.14
CA SER A 721 -5.40 -53.32 16.45
C SER A 721 -4.82 -52.24 17.38
N GLY A 722 -5.22 -52.22 18.65
CA GLY A 722 -5.03 -51.07 19.55
C GLY A 722 -3.57 -50.70 19.85
N SER A 723 -2.66 -51.68 19.87
CA SER A 723 -1.23 -51.46 20.14
C SER A 723 -0.53 -50.69 19.00
N LYS A 724 -0.93 -50.89 17.75
CA LYS A 724 -0.40 -50.14 16.60
C LYS A 724 -0.96 -48.71 16.56
N LYS A 725 -2.26 -48.52 16.86
CA LYS A 725 -2.89 -47.18 16.91
C LYS A 725 -2.30 -46.30 18.02
N ARG A 726 -2.25 -46.79 19.26
CA ARG A 726 -1.67 -46.03 20.40
C ARG A 726 -0.23 -45.62 20.15
N LYS A 727 0.60 -46.50 19.56
CA LYS A 727 1.98 -46.17 19.19
C LYS A 727 2.05 -45.08 18.10
N LEU A 728 1.08 -45.02 17.19
CA LEU A 728 1.02 -43.96 16.19
C LEU A 728 0.63 -42.61 16.82
N GLU A 729 -0.44 -42.59 17.63
CA GLU A 729 -0.92 -41.42 18.38
C GLU A 729 0.20 -40.80 19.23
N ASP A 730 0.86 -41.62 20.05
CA ASP A 730 2.02 -41.25 20.88
C ASP A 730 3.14 -40.63 20.02
N THR A 731 3.56 -41.31 18.95
CA THR A 731 4.61 -40.74 18.05
C THR A 731 4.20 -39.44 17.36
N CYS A 732 2.90 -39.16 17.18
CA CYS A 732 2.45 -37.88 16.62
C CYS A 732 2.62 -36.73 17.64
N PHE A 733 2.33 -36.97 18.91
CA PHE A 733 2.61 -36.01 19.99
C PHE A 733 4.11 -35.80 20.20
N THR A 734 4.91 -36.88 20.28
CA THR A 734 6.37 -36.77 20.41
C THR A 734 6.99 -35.97 19.26
N LYS A 735 6.54 -36.21 18.01
CA LYS A 735 7.00 -35.47 16.83
C LYS A 735 6.57 -34.00 16.80
N GLU A 736 5.59 -33.58 17.58
CA GLU A 736 5.23 -32.15 17.71
C GLU A 736 6.12 -31.46 18.76
N LEU A 737 6.39 -32.12 19.89
CA LEU A 737 7.34 -31.63 20.91
C LEU A 737 8.77 -31.55 20.36
N GLN A 738 9.29 -32.62 19.74
CA GLN A 738 10.64 -32.66 19.14
C GLN A 738 10.88 -31.60 18.07
N ARG A 739 9.85 -31.24 17.30
CA ARG A 739 9.96 -30.15 16.31
C ARG A 739 10.03 -28.77 16.96
N ILE A 740 9.48 -28.60 18.16
CA ILE A 740 9.59 -27.37 18.95
C ILE A 740 10.95 -27.28 19.64
N GLU A 741 11.42 -28.37 20.27
CA GLU A 741 12.73 -28.44 20.93
C GLU A 741 13.85 -28.04 19.95
N ALA A 742 13.89 -28.66 18.77
CA ALA A 742 14.85 -28.34 17.72
C ALA A 742 14.77 -26.88 17.23
N VAL A 743 13.62 -26.20 17.33
CA VAL A 743 13.46 -24.79 16.95
C VAL A 743 14.02 -23.82 18.00
N PHE A 744 14.14 -24.25 19.25
CA PHE A 744 14.80 -23.48 20.31
C PHE A 744 16.30 -23.80 20.42
N GLU A 745 16.71 -25.06 20.28
CA GLU A 745 18.13 -25.46 20.27
C GLU A 745 18.94 -24.72 19.19
N ASN A 746 18.43 -24.66 17.96
CA ASN A 746 19.05 -23.97 16.82
C ASN A 746 19.11 -22.43 16.97
N LYS A 747 18.62 -21.85 18.07
CA LYS A 747 18.79 -20.42 18.40
C LYS A 747 19.91 -20.16 19.40
N THR A 748 20.54 -21.18 19.98
CA THR A 748 21.74 -20.97 20.80
C THR A 748 22.91 -20.55 19.90
N PRO A 749 23.54 -19.38 20.13
CA PRO A 749 24.65 -18.94 19.29
C PRO A 749 25.87 -19.81 19.55
N ASN A 750 26.37 -20.45 18.49
CA ASN A 750 27.54 -21.32 18.56
C ASN A 750 28.82 -20.46 18.71
N ALA A 751 29.10 -20.03 19.94
CA ALA A 751 30.14 -19.07 20.31
C ALA A 751 31.55 -19.65 20.20
N ARG A 752 31.99 -19.98 18.97
CA ARG A 752 33.32 -20.56 18.68
C ARG A 752 33.83 -20.30 17.26
N VAL A 753 33.60 -19.11 16.71
CA VAL A 753 34.42 -18.60 15.60
C VAL A 753 35.74 -18.10 16.18
N ARG A 754 36.87 -18.69 15.76
CA ARG A 754 38.21 -18.17 16.06
C ARG A 754 38.54 -17.04 15.08
N PRO A 755 39.28 -16.00 15.49
CA PRO A 755 39.73 -14.96 14.57
C PRO A 755 40.86 -15.47 13.66
N PHE A 756 40.70 -15.19 12.37
CA PHE A 756 41.74 -15.07 11.35
C PHE A 756 41.22 -14.07 10.30
#